data_AF-W2SPY3-F1
#
_entry.id   AF-W2SPY3-F1
#
_cell.length_a   1.000
_cell.length_b   1.000
_cell.length_c   1.000
_cell.angle_alpha   90.00
_cell.angle_beta   90.00
_cell.angle_gamma   90.00
#
_symmetry.space_group_name_H-M   'P 1'
#
loop_
_entity.id
_entity.type
_entity.pdbx_description
1 polymer ?
#
loop_
_entity_poly.entity_id
_entity_poly.type
_entity_poly.pdbx_seq_one_letter_code
_entity_poly.pdbx_strand_id
1 'polypeptide(L)'
;MKRDKKDEETGGNPFAHLDKTSVLQEARAFNETPINARKCSIILTKLLYMIQQGETIGRTEATEAFFAVTKLWQSKDANLRRLVYVAVKDLSSLADDVIIVTSSLTKDMTGREDVYRAAAIRALCRITDTGMLQTIERYMKQVVRRWANEVQEAVSSDNNMVQYHALGVLYHIRSNDRLAVNKLVQKFSKSGLRSPHAVCYLIRIAAKLIEEDEQADSSIFSFIEACLRHKSEMVVYEAASAIVALPNTTPGELAPAISVLQLFCSSPKAALRFAAVRTLNKVSMKHPNAVMSCNVDLEKLITDSNRSIATLAITTLLKTGAESSVERLMKQISSFVSEISDEFKIVVVDAIRSLCARYPRKHAVMMPFLASMLRNDGGFEYKKAIVETIIAIVEENPDAKTAGLAHLCEFIEDCEHDSLATRVLHLLGREAPKTANPSSYIRFIYNRVILESTKVRAAAVTALAKFGAQCAELRPSIQVLLKRCLLDNDDEVRDRATFYLTLLGDATASVINSFVLDGLQVLPSSLEHCLFDYVKGDSFNTPFDLRVVPVTSQPLSQPEKRAPVLADVPVEKPAVVKKDPYADQLAQVPEFTQLGPLFHSSARAALTDDVTEYTVQAVKHIFTNHVVIQFDCKNTLSDQLLEDVFVELEDAEGEWSVANAIPIKSLPYNETKSTYVLMEFPESGSVTGTFGATLKFNVKDVDPATGEPESDDTYEDSYVLEELELSIGDLVAPVAKQNFAASWEAMGGVTTVDETFTLTTVGTLAEAIKKVAELLGMAPCERSDRVPEGKTQHTTMLAGVFRGGFEVLARLNVAIDPADKSVNMNILVRLMLTISMICIVGVVAANSECIWAVGRLICNKDQKRVLNAVVEVWDKDGPQNIHVIDAIDPDDKAGLTVVDAEDGMFKVEGCAADIDWLGPIHLNRPEFYFKIRHKCNSDEIEEVTVYPPQMKVFAPNTMDYFVENPIVLDRS
;
A
#
# COMPACT_ATOMS: atom_id res chain seq x y z
N MET A 1 66.98 2.96 -48.82
CA MET A 1 66.62 2.45 -50.17
C MET A 1 65.60 3.38 -50.79
N LYS A 2 65.70 3.59 -52.11
CA LYS A 2 65.07 4.64 -52.92
C LYS A 2 63.57 4.85 -52.64
N ARG A 3 63.19 6.11 -52.42
CA ARG A 3 61.82 6.61 -52.57
C ARG A 3 61.52 6.66 -54.06
N ASP A 4 60.67 5.76 -54.55
CA ASP A 4 59.99 5.97 -55.82
C ASP A 4 58.81 6.91 -55.58
N LYS A 5 58.91 8.08 -56.23
CA LYS A 5 57.85 9.05 -56.44
C LYS A 5 56.94 8.52 -57.56
N LYS A 6 55.84 7.89 -57.19
CA LYS A 6 54.60 7.74 -57.97
C LYS A 6 53.57 7.19 -56.97
N ASP A 7 52.31 7.62 -57.08
CA ASP A 7 51.16 7.20 -56.24
C ASP A 7 50.73 8.20 -55.14
N GLU A 8 50.89 9.52 -55.36
CA GLU A 8 50.16 10.56 -54.59
C GLU A 8 48.76 10.88 -55.17
N GLU A 9 48.27 10.15 -56.17
CA GLU A 9 46.94 10.36 -56.78
C GLU A 9 46.09 9.09 -56.75
N THR A 10 45.58 8.72 -55.57
CA THR A 10 44.30 8.00 -55.34
C THR A 10 44.13 7.79 -53.84
N GLY A 11 43.60 8.81 -53.15
CA GLY A 11 43.27 8.76 -51.72
C GLY A 11 42.06 7.89 -51.38
N GLY A 12 41.98 6.68 -51.93
CA GLY A 12 40.97 5.68 -51.58
C GLY A 12 41.40 4.87 -50.36
N ASN A 13 40.45 4.44 -49.52
CA ASN A 13 40.75 3.48 -48.46
C ASN A 13 41.30 2.18 -49.11
N PRO A 14 42.53 1.74 -48.77
CA PRO A 14 43.15 0.54 -49.37
C PRO A 14 42.40 -0.77 -49.08
N PHE A 15 41.36 -0.73 -48.25
CA PHE A 15 40.50 -1.86 -47.88
C PHE A 15 39.04 -1.72 -48.36
N ALA A 16 38.71 -0.75 -49.22
CA ALA A 16 37.32 -0.44 -49.60
C ALA A 16 36.58 -1.54 -50.41
N HIS A 17 37.28 -2.55 -50.92
CA HIS A 17 36.72 -3.61 -51.76
C HIS A 17 37.33 -4.99 -51.41
N LEU A 18 37.24 -5.38 -50.14
CA LEU A 18 37.70 -6.71 -49.72
C LEU A 18 36.64 -7.77 -50.02
N ASP A 19 37.05 -8.84 -50.70
CA ASP A 19 36.23 -10.04 -50.86
C ASP A 19 36.44 -10.98 -49.66
N LYS A 20 35.33 -11.40 -49.04
CA LYS A 20 35.33 -12.28 -47.85
C LYS A 20 36.12 -13.56 -48.08
N THR A 21 35.90 -14.21 -49.22
CA THR A 21 36.53 -15.50 -49.56
C THR A 21 38.04 -15.33 -49.69
N SER A 22 38.48 -14.26 -50.37
CA SER A 22 39.89 -13.91 -50.52
C SER A 22 40.57 -13.65 -49.17
N VAL A 23 39.96 -12.85 -48.29
CA VAL A 23 40.54 -12.52 -46.97
C VAL A 23 40.65 -13.76 -46.08
N LEU A 24 39.64 -14.64 -46.07
CA LEU A 24 39.68 -15.90 -45.32
C LEU A 24 40.71 -16.89 -45.90
N GLN A 25 40.91 -16.91 -47.22
CA GLN A 25 41.98 -17.70 -47.83
C GLN A 25 43.37 -17.14 -47.49
N GLU A 26 43.56 -15.82 -47.53
CA GLU A 26 44.80 -15.16 -47.12
C GLU A 26 45.14 -15.46 -45.65
N ALA A 27 44.13 -15.58 -44.77
CA ALA A 27 44.31 -15.93 -43.36
C ALA A 27 45.00 -17.28 -43.12
N ARG A 28 45.06 -18.17 -44.12
CA ARG A 28 45.87 -19.39 -44.06
C ARG A 28 47.36 -19.10 -43.83
N ALA A 29 47.84 -17.92 -44.21
CA ALA A 29 49.20 -17.47 -43.95
C ALA A 29 49.54 -17.42 -42.44
N PHE A 30 48.53 -17.35 -41.56
CA PHE A 30 48.74 -17.40 -40.10
C PHE A 30 49.30 -18.76 -39.62
N ASN A 31 49.17 -19.80 -40.45
CA ASN A 31 49.71 -21.13 -40.18
C ASN A 31 51.14 -21.33 -40.72
N GLU A 32 51.72 -20.36 -41.44
CA GLU A 32 53.08 -20.47 -41.99
C GLU A 32 54.13 -20.44 -40.86
N THR A 33 55.08 -21.37 -40.90
CA THR A 33 56.28 -21.37 -40.05
C THR A 33 57.54 -21.22 -40.92
N PRO A 34 58.36 -20.14 -40.75
CA PRO A 34 58.26 -19.07 -39.75
C PRO A 34 57.19 -18.01 -40.09
N ILE A 35 56.55 -17.44 -39.05
CA ILE A 35 55.51 -16.42 -39.18
C ILE A 35 56.09 -15.10 -39.72
N ASN A 36 55.56 -14.59 -40.83
CA ASN A 36 55.88 -13.26 -41.34
C ASN A 36 54.98 -12.20 -40.70
N ALA A 37 55.50 -11.48 -39.69
CA ALA A 37 54.72 -10.53 -38.92
C ALA A 37 54.10 -9.39 -39.74
N ARG A 38 54.80 -8.88 -40.76
CA ARG A 38 54.32 -7.78 -41.60
C ARG A 38 53.16 -8.22 -42.50
N LYS A 39 53.29 -9.39 -43.14
CA LYS A 39 52.24 -9.99 -43.97
C LYS A 39 51.02 -10.33 -43.11
N CYS A 40 51.21 -10.99 -41.98
CA CYS A 40 50.12 -11.36 -41.07
C CYS A 40 49.39 -10.13 -40.49
N SER A 41 50.10 -9.05 -40.18
CA SER A 41 49.47 -7.81 -39.69
C SER A 41 48.52 -7.21 -40.72
N ILE A 42 48.89 -7.20 -42.00
CA ILE A 42 48.05 -6.67 -43.09
C ILE A 42 46.79 -7.53 -43.24
N ILE A 43 46.95 -8.86 -43.29
CA ILE A 43 45.83 -9.80 -43.43
C ILE A 43 44.88 -9.72 -42.23
N LEU A 44 45.43 -9.64 -41.01
CA LEU A 44 44.63 -9.50 -39.79
C LEU A 44 43.88 -8.16 -39.75
N THR A 45 44.48 -7.09 -40.27
CA THR A 45 43.82 -5.79 -40.42
C THR A 45 42.68 -5.84 -41.44
N LYS A 46 42.86 -6.54 -42.57
CA LYS A 46 41.78 -6.80 -43.55
C LYS A 46 40.60 -7.54 -42.91
N LEU A 47 40.90 -8.59 -42.14
CA LEU A 47 39.89 -9.38 -41.43
C LEU A 47 39.10 -8.53 -40.43
N LEU A 48 39.79 -7.74 -39.60
CA LEU A 48 39.17 -6.82 -38.63
C LEU A 48 38.32 -5.74 -39.31
N TYR A 49 38.82 -5.16 -40.41
CA TYR A 49 38.08 -4.16 -41.17
C TYR A 49 36.76 -4.74 -41.72
N MET A 50 36.80 -5.95 -42.27
CA MET A 50 35.62 -6.65 -42.78
C MET A 50 34.58 -6.92 -41.69
N ILE A 51 35.01 -7.36 -40.50
CA ILE A 51 34.12 -7.56 -39.34
C ILE A 51 33.46 -6.23 -38.94
N GLN A 52 34.24 -5.15 -38.90
CA GLN A 52 33.72 -3.83 -38.50
C GLN A 52 32.72 -3.22 -39.50
N GLN A 53 32.79 -3.60 -40.79
CA GLN A 53 31.80 -3.21 -41.80
C GLN A 53 30.48 -3.99 -41.70
N GLY A 54 30.39 -4.98 -40.80
CA GLY A 54 29.19 -5.79 -40.61
C GLY A 54 29.04 -6.97 -41.57
N GLU A 55 30.12 -7.37 -42.24
CA GLU A 55 30.12 -8.55 -43.12
C GLU A 55 29.84 -9.82 -42.30
N THR A 56 28.93 -10.67 -42.78
CA THR A 56 28.51 -11.87 -42.05
C THR A 56 29.50 -13.01 -42.25
N ILE A 57 30.27 -13.32 -41.21
CA ILE A 57 31.15 -14.49 -41.16
C ILE A 57 30.37 -15.64 -40.51
N GLY A 58 30.33 -16.81 -41.16
CA GLY A 58 29.67 -17.99 -40.61
C GLY A 58 30.39 -18.48 -39.35
N ARG A 59 29.67 -19.12 -38.43
CA ARG A 59 30.22 -19.57 -37.14
C ARG A 59 31.43 -20.50 -37.28
N THR A 60 31.40 -21.42 -38.26
CA THR A 60 32.50 -22.33 -38.61
C THR A 60 33.71 -21.57 -39.16
N GLU A 61 33.49 -20.67 -40.10
CA GLU A 61 34.54 -19.82 -40.71
C GLU A 61 35.20 -18.91 -39.65
N ALA A 62 34.39 -18.34 -38.75
CA ALA A 62 34.86 -17.51 -37.65
C ALA A 62 35.71 -18.32 -36.67
N THR A 63 35.32 -19.56 -36.38
CA THR A 63 36.07 -20.48 -35.52
C THR A 63 37.41 -20.89 -36.14
N GLU A 64 37.43 -21.22 -37.44
CA GLU A 64 38.67 -21.50 -38.16
C GLU A 64 39.62 -20.29 -38.20
N ALA A 65 39.08 -19.11 -38.51
CA ALA A 65 39.83 -17.86 -38.48
C ALA A 65 40.35 -17.55 -37.09
N PHE A 66 39.54 -17.75 -36.05
CA PHE A 66 39.94 -17.58 -34.65
C PHE A 66 41.11 -18.50 -34.29
N PHE A 67 41.03 -19.79 -34.58
CA PHE A 67 42.13 -20.73 -34.34
C PHE A 67 43.40 -20.35 -35.12
N ALA A 68 43.28 -19.91 -36.37
CA ALA A 68 44.41 -19.43 -37.15
C ALA A 68 45.07 -18.19 -36.49
N VAL A 69 44.26 -17.24 -36.01
CA VAL A 69 44.73 -16.06 -35.26
C VAL A 69 45.46 -16.46 -33.97
N THR A 70 44.99 -17.49 -33.25
CA THR A 70 45.66 -17.92 -32.01
C THR A 70 47.11 -18.33 -32.21
N LYS A 71 47.49 -18.85 -33.39
CA LYS A 71 48.88 -19.23 -33.70
C LYS A 71 49.83 -18.05 -33.82
N LEU A 72 49.31 -16.86 -34.11
CA LEU A 72 50.09 -15.63 -34.20
C LEU A 72 50.70 -15.21 -32.85
N TRP A 73 50.25 -15.78 -31.72
CA TRP A 73 50.90 -15.63 -30.40
C TRP A 73 52.35 -16.11 -30.36
N GLN A 74 52.79 -16.92 -31.33
CA GLN A 74 54.18 -17.37 -31.40
C GLN A 74 55.14 -16.26 -31.85
N SER A 75 54.64 -15.23 -32.55
CA SER A 75 55.44 -14.09 -33.00
C SER A 75 55.80 -13.17 -31.83
N LYS A 76 57.07 -12.76 -31.75
CA LYS A 76 57.55 -11.76 -30.77
C LYS A 76 57.29 -10.30 -31.19
N ASP A 77 56.68 -10.08 -32.35
CA ASP A 77 56.37 -8.72 -32.83
C ASP A 77 55.23 -8.09 -32.02
N ALA A 78 55.51 -6.96 -31.37
CA ALA A 78 54.57 -6.30 -30.47
C ALA A 78 53.33 -5.72 -31.18
N ASN A 79 53.48 -5.30 -32.45
CA ASN A 79 52.37 -4.73 -33.21
C ASN A 79 51.40 -5.81 -33.68
N LEU A 80 51.92 -6.94 -34.18
CA LEU A 80 51.12 -8.10 -34.48
C LEU A 80 50.41 -8.61 -33.22
N ARG A 81 51.11 -8.67 -32.07
CA ARG A 81 50.50 -9.10 -30.81
C ARG A 81 49.33 -8.20 -30.38
N ARG A 82 49.44 -6.88 -30.57
CA ARG A 82 48.33 -5.93 -30.33
C ARG A 82 47.12 -6.22 -31.23
N LEU A 83 47.35 -6.47 -32.52
CA LEU A 83 46.28 -6.83 -33.45
C LEU A 83 45.62 -8.16 -33.08
N VAL A 84 46.39 -9.13 -32.61
CA VAL A 84 45.87 -10.42 -32.12
C VAL A 84 44.90 -10.23 -30.95
N TYR A 85 45.22 -9.36 -29.97
CA TYR A 85 44.28 -9.05 -28.89
C TYR A 85 42.97 -8.40 -29.37
N VAL A 86 43.03 -7.57 -30.41
CA VAL A 86 41.82 -6.97 -31.01
C VAL A 86 41.01 -8.04 -31.72
N ALA A 87 41.64 -8.82 -32.59
CA ALA A 87 41.01 -9.89 -33.34
C ALA A 87 40.34 -10.94 -32.45
N VAL A 88 40.98 -11.35 -31.36
CA VAL A 88 40.38 -12.29 -30.40
C VAL A 88 39.13 -11.71 -29.73
N LYS A 89 39.14 -10.44 -29.33
CA LYS A 89 37.96 -9.82 -28.71
C LYS A 89 36.79 -9.75 -29.68
N ASP A 90 37.05 -9.39 -30.94
CA ASP A 90 35.99 -9.17 -31.93
C ASP A 90 35.46 -10.50 -32.50
N LEU A 91 36.33 -11.51 -32.66
CA LEU A 91 35.93 -12.86 -33.11
C LEU A 91 35.30 -13.71 -32.01
N SER A 92 35.57 -13.42 -30.72
CA SER A 92 35.09 -14.25 -29.60
C SER A 92 33.56 -14.40 -29.52
N SER A 93 32.79 -13.41 -29.99
CA SER A 93 31.32 -13.51 -30.01
C SER A 93 30.78 -14.33 -31.18
N LEU A 94 31.62 -14.68 -32.15
CA LEU A 94 31.26 -15.36 -33.40
C LEU A 94 31.85 -16.76 -33.52
N ALA A 95 32.89 -17.08 -32.75
CA ALA A 95 33.60 -18.34 -32.78
C ALA A 95 33.21 -19.24 -31.60
N ASP A 96 33.33 -20.55 -31.80
CA ASP A 96 33.22 -21.55 -30.73
C ASP A 96 34.61 -21.88 -30.15
N ASP A 97 34.65 -22.58 -29.01
CA ASP A 97 35.89 -23.01 -28.34
C ASP A 97 36.91 -21.88 -28.02
N VAL A 98 36.40 -20.67 -27.75
CA VAL A 98 37.19 -19.48 -27.43
C VAL A 98 38.13 -19.69 -26.24
N ILE A 99 37.80 -20.62 -25.33
CA ILE A 99 38.59 -20.96 -24.14
C ILE A 99 40.06 -21.33 -24.44
N ILE A 100 40.40 -21.74 -25.66
CA ILE A 100 41.76 -22.11 -26.06
C ILE A 100 42.79 -20.98 -25.84
N VAL A 101 42.38 -19.71 -25.93
CA VAL A 101 43.31 -18.57 -25.75
C VAL A 101 43.58 -18.24 -24.29
N THR A 102 42.82 -18.80 -23.34
CA THR A 102 42.92 -18.50 -21.91
C THR A 102 44.33 -18.74 -21.38
N SER A 103 45.00 -19.84 -21.78
CA SER A 103 46.37 -20.11 -21.35
C SER A 103 47.36 -19.05 -21.86
N SER A 104 47.23 -18.65 -23.14
CA SER A 104 48.08 -17.62 -23.76
C SER A 104 47.87 -16.26 -23.10
N LEU A 105 46.62 -15.89 -22.82
CA LEU A 105 46.26 -14.65 -22.13
C LEU A 105 46.74 -14.62 -20.68
N THR A 106 46.58 -15.73 -19.94
CA THR A 106 47.07 -15.86 -18.57
C THR A 106 48.59 -15.79 -18.52
N LYS A 107 49.29 -16.36 -19.51
CA LYS A 107 50.74 -16.25 -19.64
C LYS A 107 51.18 -14.82 -19.90
N ASP A 108 50.53 -14.11 -20.82
CA ASP A 108 50.87 -12.71 -21.12
C ASP A 108 50.48 -11.77 -19.97
N MET A 109 49.45 -12.10 -19.18
CA MET A 109 49.07 -11.39 -17.96
C MET A 109 50.08 -11.56 -16.82
N THR A 110 50.60 -12.77 -16.62
CA THR A 110 51.57 -13.09 -15.54
C THR A 110 53.03 -12.91 -15.95
N GLY A 111 53.29 -12.71 -17.25
CA GLY A 111 54.61 -12.60 -17.83
C GLY A 111 55.40 -11.38 -17.37
N ARG A 112 56.73 -11.39 -17.61
CA ARG A 112 57.63 -10.28 -17.23
C ARG A 112 57.51 -9.06 -18.15
N GLU A 113 56.89 -9.20 -19.31
CA GLU A 113 56.77 -8.12 -20.29
C GLU A 113 55.53 -7.24 -20.03
N ASP A 114 55.76 -6.06 -19.48
CA ASP A 114 54.70 -5.11 -19.07
C ASP A 114 53.80 -4.67 -20.25
N VAL A 115 54.35 -4.65 -21.47
CA VAL A 115 53.66 -4.19 -22.69
C VAL A 115 52.44 -5.05 -23.02
N TYR A 116 52.42 -6.31 -22.59
CA TYR A 116 51.34 -7.26 -22.91
C TYR A 116 50.29 -7.40 -21.82
N ARG A 117 50.66 -7.21 -20.55
CA ARG A 117 49.77 -7.48 -19.41
C ARG A 117 48.43 -6.75 -19.50
N ALA A 118 48.46 -5.44 -19.71
CA ALA A 118 47.23 -4.62 -19.72
C ALA A 118 46.32 -4.94 -20.93
N ALA A 119 46.89 -5.39 -22.05
CA ALA A 119 46.12 -5.83 -23.20
C ALA A 119 45.53 -7.24 -22.97
N ALA A 120 46.31 -8.14 -22.37
CA ALA A 120 45.87 -9.49 -22.02
C ALA A 120 44.72 -9.47 -20.99
N ILE A 121 44.81 -8.66 -19.93
CA ILE A 121 43.73 -8.52 -18.92
C ILE A 121 42.44 -8.04 -19.60
N ARG A 122 42.51 -6.99 -20.43
CA ARG A 122 41.32 -6.46 -21.14
C ARG A 122 40.72 -7.46 -22.11
N ALA A 123 41.55 -8.23 -22.82
CA ALA A 123 41.08 -9.29 -23.71
C ALA A 123 40.42 -10.41 -22.90
N LEU A 124 41.05 -10.86 -21.82
CA LEU A 124 40.54 -11.91 -20.95
C LEU A 124 39.17 -11.52 -20.37
N CYS A 125 39.02 -10.33 -19.77
CA CYS A 125 37.74 -9.87 -19.24
C CYS A 125 36.63 -9.72 -20.30
N ARG A 126 36.98 -9.54 -21.58
CA ARG A 126 35.99 -9.42 -22.67
C ARG A 126 35.52 -10.76 -23.20
N ILE A 127 36.40 -11.77 -23.21
CA ILE A 127 36.08 -13.11 -23.74
C ILE A 127 35.57 -14.09 -22.67
N THR A 128 35.70 -13.74 -21.39
CA THR A 128 35.29 -14.62 -20.28
C THR A 128 33.77 -14.75 -20.28
N ASP A 129 33.29 -15.99 -20.27
CA ASP A 129 31.88 -16.35 -20.05
C ASP A 129 31.68 -16.90 -18.63
N THR A 130 30.44 -17.25 -18.28
CA THR A 130 30.09 -17.78 -16.96
C THR A 130 30.82 -19.08 -16.63
N GLY A 131 31.11 -19.93 -17.62
CA GLY A 131 31.83 -21.20 -17.44
C GLY A 131 33.34 -21.02 -17.18
N MET A 132 33.96 -20.02 -17.81
CA MET A 132 35.40 -19.72 -17.64
C MET A 132 35.71 -18.91 -16.39
N LEU A 133 34.71 -18.27 -15.76
CA LEU A 133 34.89 -17.34 -14.66
C LEU A 133 35.68 -17.96 -13.49
N GLN A 134 35.30 -19.16 -13.03
CA GLN A 134 35.96 -19.84 -11.91
C GLN A 134 37.45 -20.12 -12.18
N THR A 135 37.80 -20.47 -13.42
CA THR A 135 39.19 -20.79 -13.79
C THR A 135 40.06 -19.52 -13.83
N ILE A 136 39.48 -18.40 -14.27
CA ILE A 136 40.17 -17.12 -14.39
C ILE A 136 40.23 -16.38 -13.04
N GLU A 137 39.26 -16.59 -12.17
CA GLU A 137 39.11 -15.93 -10.87
C GLU A 137 40.38 -16.01 -10.02
N ARG A 138 40.99 -17.19 -9.92
CA ARG A 138 42.24 -17.39 -9.15
C ARG A 138 43.36 -16.46 -9.62
N TYR A 139 43.53 -16.33 -10.93
CA TYR A 139 44.58 -15.49 -11.51
C TYR A 139 44.27 -14.00 -11.34
N MET A 140 43.00 -13.61 -11.52
CA MET A 140 42.56 -12.22 -11.31
C MET A 140 42.73 -11.80 -9.85
N LYS A 141 42.33 -12.65 -8.90
CA LYS A 141 42.55 -12.42 -7.45
C LYS A 141 44.03 -12.24 -7.12
N GLN A 142 44.92 -13.01 -7.75
CA GLN A 142 46.37 -12.88 -7.54
C GLN A 142 46.91 -11.55 -8.08
N VAL A 143 46.46 -11.10 -9.26
CA VAL A 143 46.82 -9.80 -9.84
C VAL A 143 46.34 -8.66 -8.94
N VAL A 144 45.09 -8.71 -8.49
CA VAL A 144 44.49 -7.72 -7.60
C VAL A 144 45.22 -7.64 -6.26
N ARG A 145 45.53 -8.78 -5.62
CA ARG A 145 46.30 -8.81 -4.36
C ARG A 145 47.71 -8.25 -4.53
N ARG A 146 48.38 -8.57 -5.64
CA ARG A 146 49.74 -8.09 -5.93
C ARG A 146 49.77 -6.57 -6.05
N TRP A 147 48.76 -5.98 -6.68
CA TRP A 147 48.74 -4.54 -6.99
C TRP A 147 48.02 -3.68 -5.95
N ALA A 148 47.57 -4.24 -4.84
CA ALA A 148 46.81 -3.48 -3.85
C ALA A 148 47.59 -2.25 -3.31
N ASN A 149 48.91 -2.37 -3.15
CA ASN A 149 49.77 -1.28 -2.69
C ASN A 149 49.99 -0.23 -3.78
N GLU A 150 50.26 -0.67 -5.02
CA GLU A 150 50.43 0.20 -6.18
C GLU A 150 49.14 0.94 -6.51
N VAL A 151 47.98 0.29 -6.36
CA VAL A 151 46.67 0.93 -6.48
C VAL A 151 46.50 2.00 -5.40
N GLN A 152 46.87 1.69 -4.15
CA GLN A 152 46.79 2.66 -3.05
C GLN A 152 47.70 3.88 -3.27
N GLU A 153 48.88 3.70 -3.87
CA GLU A 153 49.79 4.78 -4.28
C GLU A 153 49.23 5.56 -5.48
N ALA A 154 48.63 4.86 -6.46
CA ALA A 154 48.03 5.45 -7.64
C ALA A 154 46.82 6.36 -7.33
N VAL A 155 46.12 6.17 -6.20
CA VAL A 155 45.10 7.12 -5.75
C VAL A 155 45.70 8.50 -5.46
N SER A 156 46.98 8.59 -5.11
CA SER A 156 47.69 9.85 -4.90
C SER A 156 48.34 10.42 -6.18
N SER A 157 48.09 9.81 -7.35
CA SER A 157 48.66 10.26 -8.62
C SER A 157 48.19 11.66 -9.01
N ASP A 158 49.07 12.43 -9.66
CA ASP A 158 48.75 13.74 -10.24
C ASP A 158 47.82 13.65 -11.46
N ASN A 159 47.69 12.47 -12.07
CA ASN A 159 46.82 12.27 -13.23
C ASN A 159 45.38 11.98 -12.80
N ASN A 160 44.45 12.85 -13.22
CA ASN A 160 43.04 12.78 -12.85
C ASN A 160 42.38 11.43 -13.15
N MET A 161 42.70 10.80 -14.29
CA MET A 161 42.09 9.51 -14.68
C MET A 161 42.72 8.35 -13.93
N VAL A 162 44.02 8.40 -13.66
CA VAL A 162 44.71 7.38 -12.86
C VAL A 162 44.16 7.39 -11.44
N GLN A 163 44.03 8.56 -10.81
CA GLN A 163 43.43 8.71 -9.49
C GLN A 163 41.98 8.19 -9.44
N TYR A 164 41.16 8.50 -10.45
CA TYR A 164 39.77 8.02 -10.53
C TYR A 164 39.69 6.48 -10.63
N HIS A 165 40.41 5.87 -11.57
CA HIS A 165 40.40 4.42 -11.74
C HIS A 165 41.01 3.69 -10.56
N ALA A 166 42.09 4.23 -9.97
CA ALA A 166 42.71 3.67 -8.78
C ALA A 166 41.75 3.68 -7.59
N LEU A 167 41.01 4.78 -7.37
CA LEU A 167 39.98 4.85 -6.33
C LEU A 167 38.86 3.82 -6.56
N GLY A 168 38.42 3.66 -7.81
CA GLY A 168 37.43 2.65 -8.20
C GLY A 168 37.86 1.23 -7.85
N VAL A 169 39.07 0.86 -8.26
CA VAL A 169 39.64 -0.46 -7.94
C VAL A 169 39.80 -0.63 -6.43
N LEU A 170 40.29 0.39 -5.72
CA LEU A 170 40.49 0.33 -4.27
C LEU A 170 39.17 0.14 -3.51
N TYR A 171 38.09 0.78 -3.95
CA TYR A 171 36.76 0.58 -3.40
C TYR A 171 36.28 -0.85 -3.62
N HIS A 172 36.33 -1.38 -4.85
CA HIS A 172 35.89 -2.75 -5.15
C HIS A 172 36.73 -3.83 -4.45
N ILE A 173 38.01 -3.56 -4.14
CA ILE A 173 38.82 -4.47 -3.31
C ILE A 173 38.29 -4.53 -1.87
N ARG A 174 37.76 -3.42 -1.37
CA ARG A 174 37.32 -3.25 0.03
C ARG A 174 35.81 -3.30 0.20
N SER A 175 35.02 -3.45 -0.87
CA SER A 175 33.56 -3.31 -0.82
C SER A 175 32.88 -4.32 0.09
N ASN A 176 33.51 -5.47 0.35
CA ASN A 176 33.00 -6.49 1.26
C ASN A 176 33.32 -6.19 2.74
N ASP A 177 34.18 -5.21 3.03
CA ASP A 177 34.55 -4.77 4.39
C ASP A 177 34.11 -3.31 4.58
N ARG A 178 32.94 -3.15 5.20
CA ARG A 178 32.33 -1.84 5.45
C ARG A 178 33.23 -0.91 6.26
N LEU A 179 33.95 -1.40 7.27
CA LEU A 179 34.85 -0.59 8.08
C LEU A 179 36.03 -0.08 7.24
N ALA A 180 36.53 -0.91 6.32
CA ALA A 180 37.59 -0.51 5.40
C ALA A 180 37.12 0.54 4.37
N VAL A 181 35.85 0.47 3.93
CA VAL A 181 35.23 1.50 3.08
C VAL A 181 35.03 2.81 3.86
N ASN A 182 34.53 2.75 5.10
CA ASN A 182 34.35 3.94 5.93
C ASN A 182 35.70 4.65 6.19
N LYS A 183 36.74 3.90 6.58
CA LYS A 183 38.12 4.43 6.71
C LYS A 183 38.66 5.03 5.40
N LEU A 184 38.32 4.44 4.25
CA LEU A 184 38.72 4.96 2.94
C LEU A 184 38.06 6.32 2.68
N VAL A 185 36.76 6.45 2.93
CA VAL A 185 36.02 7.71 2.77
C VAL A 185 36.57 8.78 3.71
N GLN A 186 36.73 8.48 4.99
CA GLN A 186 37.30 9.40 5.98
C GLN A 186 38.72 9.86 5.65
N LYS A 187 39.56 8.97 5.08
CA LYS A 187 40.92 9.32 4.67
C LYS A 187 40.92 10.34 3.54
N PHE A 188 40.16 10.06 2.48
CA PHE A 188 40.16 10.89 1.28
C PHE A 188 39.27 12.13 1.36
N SER A 189 38.29 12.15 2.29
CA SER A 189 37.53 13.36 2.62
C SER A 189 38.42 14.43 3.26
N LYS A 190 39.36 14.02 4.14
CA LYS A 190 40.31 14.92 4.81
C LYS A 190 41.50 15.31 3.94
N SER A 191 42.10 14.35 3.21
CA SER A 191 43.28 14.62 2.39
C SER A 191 42.97 15.40 1.11
N GLY A 192 41.71 15.35 0.66
CA GLY A 192 41.26 15.94 -0.60
C GLY A 192 41.74 15.14 -1.82
N LEU A 193 40.87 14.98 -2.81
CA LEU A 193 41.23 14.43 -4.13
C LEU A 193 41.30 15.56 -5.15
N ARG A 194 42.19 15.44 -6.14
CA ARG A 194 42.40 16.49 -7.17
C ARG A 194 41.46 16.30 -8.36
N SER A 195 41.19 15.05 -8.71
CA SER A 195 40.35 14.67 -9.84
C SER A 195 38.87 14.88 -9.52
N PRO A 196 38.15 15.72 -10.28
CA PRO A 196 36.71 15.88 -10.11
C PRO A 196 35.94 14.56 -10.25
N HIS A 197 36.40 13.66 -11.13
CA HIS A 197 35.79 12.34 -11.33
C HIS A 197 35.95 11.45 -10.09
N ALA A 198 37.14 11.50 -9.45
CA ALA A 198 37.40 10.75 -8.23
C ALA A 198 36.58 11.30 -7.06
N VAL A 199 36.43 12.63 -6.95
CA VAL A 199 35.56 13.25 -5.93
C VAL A 199 34.09 12.85 -6.13
N CYS A 200 33.58 12.90 -7.36
CA CYS A 200 32.22 12.42 -7.66
C CYS A 200 32.02 10.95 -7.28
N TYR A 201 33.00 10.09 -7.58
CA TYR A 201 32.93 8.68 -7.18
C TYR A 201 32.98 8.51 -5.66
N LEU A 202 33.80 9.31 -4.96
CA LEU A 202 33.85 9.31 -3.50
C LEU A 202 32.52 9.75 -2.87
N ILE A 203 31.85 10.75 -3.45
CA ILE A 203 30.50 11.19 -3.03
C ILE A 203 29.50 10.04 -3.16
N ARG A 204 29.53 9.28 -4.26
CA ARG A 204 28.64 8.11 -4.44
C ARG A 204 28.88 7.03 -3.39
N ILE A 205 30.15 6.75 -3.09
CA ILE A 205 30.51 5.78 -2.02
C ILE A 205 30.01 6.31 -0.67
N ALA A 206 30.22 7.59 -0.37
CA ALA A 206 29.78 8.23 0.86
C ALA A 206 28.25 8.20 1.02
N ALA A 207 27.50 8.53 -0.03
CA ALA A 207 26.04 8.47 -0.03
C ALA A 207 25.53 7.04 0.20
N LYS A 208 26.11 6.05 -0.47
CA LYS A 208 25.77 4.63 -0.27
C LYS A 208 26.03 4.17 1.17
N LEU A 209 27.12 4.61 1.80
CA LEU A 209 27.39 4.30 3.20
C LEU A 209 26.34 4.91 4.15
N ILE A 210 25.84 6.11 3.85
CA ILE A 210 24.77 6.74 4.64
C ILE A 210 23.44 6.02 4.44
N GLU A 211 23.13 5.57 3.22
CA GLU A 211 21.89 4.81 2.95
C GLU A 211 21.87 3.44 3.66
N GLU A 212 23.03 2.78 3.80
CA GLU A 212 23.15 1.48 4.47
C GLU A 212 23.33 1.59 6.01
N ASP A 213 23.44 2.80 6.58
CA ASP A 213 23.69 3.05 8.00
C ASP A 213 22.85 4.19 8.57
N GLU A 214 21.81 3.87 9.32
CA GLU A 214 21.02 4.90 10.01
C GLU A 214 21.83 5.66 11.08
N GLN A 215 22.94 5.09 11.57
CA GLN A 215 23.87 5.72 12.51
C GLN A 215 25.16 6.21 11.82
N ALA A 216 25.09 6.50 10.51
CA ALA A 216 26.23 6.99 9.75
C ALA A 216 26.92 8.18 10.43
N ASP A 217 28.25 8.15 10.46
CA ASP A 217 29.10 9.20 11.02
C ASP A 217 28.79 10.55 10.34
N SER A 218 28.41 11.56 11.14
CA SER A 218 28.08 12.91 10.69
C SER A 218 29.21 13.59 9.90
N SER A 219 30.45 13.12 10.06
CA SER A 219 31.59 13.59 9.27
C SER A 219 31.52 13.21 7.78
N ILE A 220 30.83 12.13 7.42
CA ILE A 220 30.62 11.70 6.03
C ILE A 220 29.63 12.64 5.33
N PHE A 221 28.52 12.95 5.99
CA PHE A 221 27.57 13.94 5.47
C PHE A 221 28.22 15.32 5.31
N SER A 222 28.97 15.77 6.33
CA SER A 222 29.72 17.03 6.31
C SER A 222 30.67 17.14 5.11
N PHE A 223 31.25 16.03 4.66
CA PHE A 223 32.08 15.99 3.45
C PHE A 223 31.26 16.23 2.18
N ILE A 224 30.09 15.60 2.05
CA ILE A 224 29.21 15.80 0.88
C ILE A 224 28.72 17.27 0.86
N GLU A 225 28.35 17.82 2.02
CA GLU A 225 27.95 19.22 2.14
C GLU A 225 29.08 20.18 1.74
N ALA A 226 30.32 19.92 2.18
CA ALA A 226 31.49 20.72 1.77
C ALA A 226 31.72 20.68 0.24
N CYS A 227 31.38 19.58 -0.43
CA CYS A 227 31.50 19.44 -1.87
C CYS A 227 30.53 20.34 -2.67
N LEU A 228 29.47 20.88 -2.04
CA LEU A 228 28.57 21.86 -2.67
C LEU A 228 29.28 23.17 -3.04
N ARG A 229 30.41 23.48 -2.40
CA ARG A 229 31.21 24.70 -2.66
C ARG A 229 32.46 24.42 -3.50
N HIS A 230 32.52 23.25 -4.14
CA HIS A 230 33.68 22.85 -4.94
C HIS A 230 33.81 23.68 -6.24
N LYS A 231 35.04 23.81 -6.76
CA LYS A 231 35.32 24.61 -7.97
C LYS A 231 34.75 24.01 -9.26
N SER A 232 34.52 22.70 -9.28
CA SER A 232 33.99 21.98 -10.44
C SER A 232 32.48 21.83 -10.33
N GLU A 233 31.74 22.36 -11.30
CA GLU A 233 30.28 22.25 -11.40
C GLU A 233 29.79 20.80 -11.36
N MET A 234 30.56 19.85 -11.90
CA MET A 234 30.25 18.41 -11.89
C MET A 234 30.21 17.84 -10.47
N VAL A 235 31.18 18.22 -9.62
CA VAL A 235 31.26 17.79 -8.22
C VAL A 235 30.13 18.42 -7.41
N VAL A 236 29.88 19.70 -7.66
CA VAL A 236 28.80 20.45 -7.00
C VAL A 236 27.43 19.83 -7.30
N TYR A 237 27.18 19.48 -8.57
CA TYR A 237 25.95 18.80 -8.97
C TYR A 237 25.83 17.40 -8.36
N GLU A 238 26.90 16.59 -8.39
CA GLU A 238 26.89 15.24 -7.80
C GLU A 238 26.62 15.30 -6.29
N ALA A 239 27.21 16.25 -5.57
CA ALA A 239 26.94 16.47 -4.14
C ALA A 239 25.47 16.85 -3.89
N ALA A 240 24.93 17.80 -4.66
CA ALA A 240 23.52 18.19 -4.53
C ALA A 240 22.57 17.04 -4.85
N SER A 241 22.85 16.26 -5.90
CA SER A 241 22.05 15.10 -6.29
C SER A 241 22.12 13.99 -5.25
N ALA A 242 23.28 13.79 -4.60
CA ALA A 242 23.44 12.79 -3.55
C ALA A 242 22.64 13.16 -2.30
N ILE A 243 22.76 14.40 -1.81
CA ILE A 243 22.00 14.88 -0.63
C ILE A 243 20.50 14.73 -0.85
N VAL A 244 20.01 15.10 -2.03
CA VAL A 244 18.58 15.01 -2.40
C VAL A 244 18.09 13.55 -2.47
N ALA A 245 18.96 12.60 -2.79
CA ALA A 245 18.58 11.21 -2.98
C ALA A 245 18.44 10.44 -1.65
N LEU A 246 19.08 10.92 -0.58
CA LEU A 246 19.06 10.27 0.73
C LEU A 246 17.62 10.13 1.27
N PRO A 247 17.28 9.00 1.92
CA PRO A 247 15.92 8.72 2.38
C PRO A 247 15.48 9.60 3.55
N ASN A 248 16.39 9.89 4.50
CA ASN A 248 16.09 10.53 5.78
C ASN A 248 16.70 11.95 5.92
N THR A 249 16.64 12.77 4.87
CA THR A 249 17.19 14.14 4.89
C THR A 249 16.26 15.14 5.57
N THR A 250 16.80 15.97 6.46
CA THR A 250 16.04 17.06 7.09
C THR A 250 15.89 18.28 6.16
N PRO A 251 14.86 19.13 6.34
CA PRO A 251 14.71 20.36 5.54
C PRO A 251 15.90 21.32 5.61
N GLY A 252 16.62 21.33 6.74
CA GLY A 252 17.83 22.13 6.92
C GLY A 252 19.01 21.64 6.09
N GLU A 253 19.19 20.32 6.00
CA GLU A 253 20.23 19.67 5.18
C GLU A 253 19.95 19.77 3.67
N LEU A 254 18.67 19.84 3.29
CA LEU A 254 18.25 19.95 1.90
C LEU A 254 18.43 21.37 1.32
N ALA A 255 18.31 22.41 2.15
CA ALA A 255 18.32 23.80 1.71
C ALA A 255 19.60 24.25 0.97
N PRO A 256 20.82 23.88 1.41
CA PRO A 256 22.05 24.17 0.67
C PRO A 256 22.08 23.52 -0.72
N ALA A 257 21.65 22.26 -0.83
CA ALA A 257 21.59 21.54 -2.10
C ALA A 257 20.60 22.18 -3.08
N ILE A 258 19.40 22.55 -2.60
CA ILE A 258 18.39 23.25 -3.41
C ILE A 258 18.91 24.62 -3.87
N SER A 259 19.59 25.38 -3.00
CA SER A 259 20.15 26.69 -3.35
C SER A 259 21.14 26.61 -4.51
N VAL A 260 21.96 25.56 -4.55
CA VAL A 260 22.89 25.29 -5.65
C VAL A 260 22.15 24.89 -6.94
N LEU A 261 21.13 24.03 -6.84
CA LEU A 261 20.31 23.65 -7.99
C LEU A 261 19.56 24.87 -8.57
N GLN A 262 19.08 25.77 -7.71
CA GLN A 262 18.46 27.04 -8.11
C GLN A 262 19.44 27.90 -8.93
N LEU A 263 20.71 28.00 -8.49
CA LEU A 263 21.74 28.72 -9.23
C LEU A 263 21.97 28.10 -10.62
N PHE A 264 21.96 26.76 -10.71
CA PHE A 264 22.12 26.05 -11.98
C PHE A 264 20.94 26.23 -12.94
N CYS A 265 19.72 26.50 -12.46
CA CYS A 265 18.60 26.87 -13.32
C CYS A 265 18.88 28.13 -14.15
N SER A 266 19.68 29.07 -13.62
CA SER A 266 20.07 30.30 -14.32
C SER A 266 21.37 30.18 -15.14
N SER A 267 21.92 28.97 -15.28
CA SER A 267 23.18 28.75 -16.00
C SER A 267 23.05 29.00 -17.50
N PRO A 268 24.08 29.55 -18.18
CA PRO A 268 24.10 29.62 -19.65
C PRO A 268 24.23 28.23 -20.30
N LYS A 269 24.68 27.20 -19.56
CA LYS A 269 24.88 25.85 -20.09
C LYS A 269 23.58 25.04 -19.98
N ALA A 270 23.00 24.68 -21.13
CA ALA A 270 21.77 23.89 -21.19
C ALA A 270 21.86 22.55 -20.42
N ALA A 271 23.02 21.90 -20.41
CA ALA A 271 23.24 20.66 -19.67
C ALA A 271 23.06 20.83 -18.15
N LEU A 272 23.54 21.93 -17.58
CA LEU A 272 23.37 22.22 -16.14
C LEU A 272 21.93 22.60 -15.81
N ARG A 273 21.30 23.41 -16.66
CA ARG A 273 19.88 23.74 -16.50
C ARG A 273 19.02 22.46 -16.51
N PHE A 274 19.24 21.58 -17.47
CA PHE A 274 18.54 20.31 -17.56
C PHE A 274 18.76 19.42 -16.33
N ALA A 275 20.01 19.26 -15.89
CA ALA A 275 20.36 18.45 -14.73
C ALA A 275 19.72 19.00 -13.44
N ALA A 276 19.73 20.32 -13.26
CA ALA A 276 19.12 21.00 -12.13
C ALA A 276 17.60 20.80 -12.10
N VAL A 277 16.91 21.10 -13.20
CA VAL A 277 15.44 20.97 -13.27
C VAL A 277 15.01 19.51 -13.14
N ARG A 278 15.76 18.55 -13.72
CA ARG A 278 15.49 17.10 -13.54
C ARG A 278 15.58 16.71 -12.07
N THR A 279 16.58 17.20 -11.35
CA THR A 279 16.75 16.90 -9.92
C THR A 279 15.67 17.57 -9.07
N LEU A 280 15.37 18.84 -9.31
CA LEU A 280 14.28 19.55 -8.63
C LEU A 280 12.91 18.89 -8.86
N ASN A 281 12.67 18.37 -10.06
CA ASN A 281 11.45 17.61 -10.34
C ASN A 281 11.34 16.35 -9.47
N LYS A 282 12.44 15.62 -9.27
CA LYS A 282 12.49 14.47 -8.35
C LYS A 282 12.25 14.88 -6.90
N VAL A 283 12.90 15.96 -6.44
CA VAL A 283 12.72 16.50 -5.08
C VAL A 283 11.26 16.89 -4.85
N SER A 284 10.62 17.53 -5.83
CA SER A 284 9.25 18.04 -5.69
C SER A 284 8.21 16.96 -5.41
N MET A 285 8.53 15.68 -5.68
CA MET A 285 7.66 14.55 -5.32
C MET A 285 7.70 14.22 -3.83
N LYS A 286 8.87 14.36 -3.19
CA LYS A 286 9.07 14.05 -1.76
C LYS A 286 8.92 15.29 -0.86
N HIS A 287 9.47 16.42 -1.29
CA HIS A 287 9.56 17.66 -0.51
C HIS A 287 9.15 18.89 -1.35
N PRO A 288 7.87 19.04 -1.72
CA PRO A 288 7.42 20.14 -2.58
C PRO A 288 7.69 21.53 -1.97
N ASN A 289 7.53 21.70 -0.65
CA ASN A 289 7.71 22.97 0.05
C ASN A 289 9.14 23.51 -0.06
N ALA A 290 10.14 22.62 -0.06
CA ALA A 290 11.55 23.00 -0.15
C ALA A 290 11.92 23.57 -1.52
N VAL A 291 11.23 23.13 -2.59
CA VAL A 291 11.47 23.54 -3.98
C VAL A 291 10.74 24.84 -4.34
N MET A 292 9.78 25.30 -3.54
CA MET A 292 8.99 26.51 -3.83
C MET A 292 9.85 27.77 -4.03
N SER A 293 11.01 27.84 -3.36
CA SER A 293 11.99 28.92 -3.52
C SER A 293 12.52 29.07 -4.95
N CYS A 294 12.50 27.98 -5.74
CA CYS A 294 12.98 27.93 -7.12
C CYS A 294 11.90 28.29 -8.15
N ASN A 295 10.63 28.51 -7.74
CA ASN A 295 9.52 28.69 -8.67
C ASN A 295 9.74 29.84 -9.66
N VAL A 296 10.26 30.98 -9.21
CA VAL A 296 10.51 32.14 -10.07
C VAL A 296 11.54 31.83 -11.16
N ASP A 297 12.56 31.03 -10.85
CA ASP A 297 13.59 30.66 -11.82
C ASP A 297 13.10 29.56 -12.76
N LEU A 298 12.28 28.62 -12.27
CA LEU A 298 11.62 27.62 -13.10
C LEU A 298 10.62 28.26 -14.08
N GLU A 299 9.90 29.32 -13.71
CA GLU A 299 8.99 30.04 -14.60
C GLU A 299 9.72 30.62 -15.82
N LYS A 300 10.95 31.11 -15.64
CA LYS A 300 11.79 31.61 -16.76
C LYS A 300 12.18 30.49 -17.73
N LEU A 301 12.22 29.24 -17.28
CA LEU A 301 12.62 28.08 -18.07
C LEU A 301 11.46 27.48 -18.90
N ILE A 302 10.22 27.92 -18.68
CA ILE A 302 9.07 27.50 -19.50
C ILE A 302 9.28 27.89 -20.97
N THR A 303 9.94 29.03 -21.22
CA THR A 303 10.26 29.51 -22.57
C THR A 303 11.66 29.13 -23.04
N ASP A 304 12.32 28.15 -22.40
CA ASP A 304 13.66 27.68 -22.81
C ASP A 304 13.58 27.04 -24.21
N SER A 305 14.63 27.24 -25.02
CA SER A 305 14.73 26.65 -26.36
C SER A 305 14.78 25.12 -26.33
N ASN A 306 15.26 24.53 -25.22
CA ASN A 306 15.24 23.10 -25.02
C ASN A 306 13.90 22.65 -24.40
N ARG A 307 13.10 21.96 -25.21
CA ARG A 307 11.77 21.47 -24.84
C ARG A 307 11.76 20.51 -23.65
N SER A 308 12.81 19.71 -23.46
CA SER A 308 12.92 18.84 -22.29
C SER A 308 13.10 19.64 -21.00
N ILE A 309 13.81 20.77 -21.03
CA ILE A 309 13.96 21.66 -19.88
C ILE A 309 12.61 22.33 -19.56
N ALA A 310 11.96 22.91 -20.58
CA ALA A 310 10.66 23.55 -20.42
C ALA A 310 9.60 22.58 -19.86
N THR A 311 9.56 21.34 -20.37
CA THR A 311 8.63 20.31 -19.90
C THR A 311 8.86 19.95 -18.44
N LEU A 312 10.11 19.72 -18.04
CA LEU A 312 10.45 19.41 -16.65
C LEU A 312 10.17 20.62 -15.73
N ALA A 313 10.39 21.84 -16.21
CA ALA A 313 10.10 23.06 -15.46
C ALA A 313 8.58 23.20 -15.20
N ILE A 314 7.76 23.04 -16.23
CA ILE A 314 6.29 23.02 -16.11
C ILE A 314 5.84 21.94 -15.13
N THR A 315 6.33 20.72 -15.29
CA THR A 315 5.96 19.59 -14.43
C THR A 315 6.34 19.85 -12.96
N THR A 316 7.47 20.51 -12.72
CA THR A 316 7.91 20.88 -11.37
C THR A 316 7.02 22.00 -10.80
N LEU A 317 6.74 23.04 -11.59
CA LEU A 317 5.89 24.16 -11.20
C LEU A 317 4.45 23.76 -10.90
N LEU A 318 3.88 22.80 -11.63
CA LEU A 318 2.54 22.30 -11.32
C LEU A 318 2.51 21.55 -9.98
N LYS A 319 3.64 20.98 -9.53
CA LYS A 319 3.77 20.33 -8.22
C LYS A 319 4.06 21.32 -7.09
N THR A 320 4.82 22.38 -7.34
CA THR A 320 5.28 23.34 -6.33
C THR A 320 4.56 24.69 -6.37
N GLY A 321 3.65 24.88 -7.33
CA GLY A 321 2.94 26.12 -7.56
C GLY A 321 2.04 26.51 -6.39
N ALA A 322 2.08 27.77 -6.01
CA ALA A 322 1.19 28.34 -5.01
C ALA A 322 -0.15 28.73 -5.64
N GLU A 323 -1.20 28.85 -4.82
CA GLU A 323 -2.54 29.23 -5.28
C GLU A 323 -2.56 30.53 -6.13
N SER A 324 -1.68 31.48 -5.81
CA SER A 324 -1.56 32.77 -6.49
C SER A 324 -0.93 32.70 -7.89
N SER A 325 -0.14 31.67 -8.20
CA SER A 325 0.54 31.53 -9.49
C SER A 325 -0.22 30.67 -10.50
N VAL A 326 -1.22 29.90 -10.06
CA VAL A 326 -1.99 28.95 -10.90
C VAL A 326 -2.49 29.59 -12.20
N GLU A 327 -3.12 30.76 -12.13
CA GLU A 327 -3.70 31.42 -13.29
C GLU A 327 -2.63 31.84 -14.33
N ARG A 328 -1.51 32.36 -13.86
CA ARG A 328 -0.37 32.73 -14.70
C ARG A 328 0.26 31.52 -15.36
N LEU A 329 0.45 30.44 -14.60
CA LEU A 329 1.01 29.18 -15.09
C LEU A 329 0.13 28.58 -16.19
N MET A 330 -1.19 28.50 -15.99
CA MET A 330 -2.10 27.96 -17.01
C MET A 330 -2.04 28.74 -18.32
N LYS A 331 -1.95 30.08 -18.24
CA LYS A 331 -1.82 30.92 -19.43
C LYS A 331 -0.53 30.67 -20.21
N GLN A 332 0.60 30.49 -19.51
CA GLN A 332 1.91 30.20 -20.14
C GLN A 332 1.98 28.78 -20.71
N ILE A 333 1.37 27.82 -20.02
CA ILE A 333 1.34 26.41 -20.44
C ILE A 333 0.47 26.24 -21.69
N SER A 334 -0.60 27.04 -21.85
CA SER A 334 -1.52 26.94 -22.99
C SER A 334 -0.84 27.02 -24.36
N SER A 335 0.16 27.89 -24.53
CA SER A 335 0.90 28.01 -25.80
C SER A 335 1.92 26.88 -26.00
N PHE A 336 2.41 26.29 -24.90
CA PHE A 336 3.39 25.21 -24.95
C PHE A 336 2.75 23.85 -25.22
N VAL A 337 1.57 23.59 -24.67
CA VAL A 337 0.87 22.29 -24.76
C VAL A 337 0.52 21.91 -26.19
N SER A 338 0.27 22.86 -27.08
CA SER A 338 0.03 22.59 -28.50
C SER A 338 1.28 22.11 -29.27
N GLU A 339 2.48 22.33 -28.74
CA GLU A 339 3.75 22.07 -29.42
C GLU A 339 4.44 20.77 -28.98
N ILE A 340 3.85 20.04 -28.04
CA ILE A 340 4.42 18.83 -27.44
C ILE A 340 3.64 17.56 -27.81
N SER A 341 4.28 16.39 -27.67
CA SER A 341 3.64 15.09 -27.91
C SER A 341 2.58 14.77 -26.86
N ASP A 342 1.63 13.90 -27.23
CA ASP A 342 0.53 13.50 -26.37
C ASP A 342 0.99 12.85 -25.05
N GLU A 343 2.11 12.14 -25.04
CA GLU A 343 2.73 11.59 -23.82
C GLU A 343 3.03 12.69 -22.79
N PHE A 344 3.59 13.82 -23.23
CA PHE A 344 3.87 14.94 -22.33
C PHE A 344 2.60 15.70 -21.95
N LYS A 345 1.61 15.79 -22.85
CA LYS A 345 0.32 16.40 -22.51
C LYS A 345 -0.40 15.62 -21.41
N ILE A 346 -0.31 14.28 -21.40
CA ILE A 346 -0.86 13.44 -20.33
C ILE A 346 -0.23 13.80 -18.97
N VAL A 347 1.09 13.97 -18.90
CA VAL A 347 1.78 14.39 -17.67
C VAL A 347 1.29 15.75 -17.17
N VAL A 348 1.02 16.69 -18.08
CA VAL A 348 0.44 18.00 -17.72
C VAL A 348 -0.96 17.84 -17.15
N VAL A 349 -1.79 16.97 -17.74
CA VAL A 349 -3.16 16.68 -17.26
C VAL A 349 -3.14 16.08 -15.84
N ASP A 350 -2.27 15.10 -15.57
CA ASP A 350 -2.12 14.50 -14.23
C ASP A 350 -1.66 15.53 -13.18
N ALA A 351 -0.79 16.44 -13.59
CA ALA A 351 -0.32 17.51 -12.72
C ALA A 351 -1.43 18.55 -12.45
N ILE A 352 -2.29 18.84 -13.43
CA ILE A 352 -3.49 19.67 -13.23
C ILE A 352 -4.47 18.98 -12.29
N ARG A 353 -4.69 17.66 -12.42
CA ARG A 353 -5.54 16.90 -11.49
C ARG A 353 -5.06 17.08 -10.04
N SER A 354 -3.76 16.91 -9.82
CA SER A 354 -3.13 17.09 -8.50
C SER A 354 -3.25 18.53 -7.98
N LEU A 355 -3.24 19.51 -8.88
CA LEU A 355 -3.43 20.92 -8.52
C LEU A 355 -4.88 21.25 -8.17
N CYS A 356 -5.86 20.70 -8.90
CA CYS A 356 -7.28 20.79 -8.60
C CYS A 356 -7.62 20.18 -7.24
N ALA A 357 -7.04 19.04 -6.91
CA ALA A 357 -7.22 18.40 -5.60
C ALA A 357 -6.67 19.27 -4.45
N ARG A 358 -5.55 19.96 -4.67
CA ARG A 358 -4.93 20.84 -3.66
C ARG A 358 -5.58 22.22 -3.53
N TYR A 359 -6.07 22.79 -4.64
CA TYR A 359 -6.73 24.09 -4.66
C TYR A 359 -8.12 24.01 -5.31
N PRO A 360 -9.12 23.37 -4.66
CA PRO A 360 -10.43 23.12 -5.25
C PRO A 360 -11.14 24.38 -5.75
N ARG A 361 -11.00 25.51 -5.04
CA ARG A 361 -11.60 26.81 -5.39
C ARG A 361 -11.11 27.39 -6.71
N LYS A 362 -9.93 26.97 -7.20
CA LYS A 362 -9.37 27.42 -8.48
C LYS A 362 -9.90 26.62 -9.68
N HIS A 363 -10.85 25.71 -9.48
CA HIS A 363 -11.49 24.95 -10.56
C HIS A 363 -12.04 25.84 -11.68
N ALA A 364 -12.46 27.08 -11.37
CA ALA A 364 -12.95 28.05 -12.35
C ALA A 364 -11.94 28.40 -13.46
N VAL A 365 -10.63 28.26 -13.20
CA VAL A 365 -9.57 28.49 -14.20
C VAL A 365 -9.09 27.17 -14.83
N MET A 366 -8.96 26.12 -14.01
CA MET A 366 -8.41 24.84 -14.46
C MET A 366 -9.40 24.04 -15.31
N MET A 367 -10.70 24.09 -15.01
CA MET A 367 -11.72 23.34 -15.75
C MET A 367 -11.89 23.84 -17.19
N PRO A 368 -12.01 25.16 -17.47
CA PRO A 368 -12.03 25.65 -18.86
C PRO A 368 -10.76 25.35 -19.62
N PHE A 369 -9.60 25.29 -18.94
CA PHE A 369 -8.34 24.92 -19.55
C PHE A 369 -8.33 23.44 -20.00
N LEU A 370 -8.76 22.52 -19.13
CA LEU A 370 -8.94 21.10 -19.49
C LEU A 370 -9.97 20.92 -20.62
N ALA A 371 -11.07 21.68 -20.59
CA ALA A 371 -12.07 21.65 -21.65
C ALA A 371 -11.52 22.14 -22.99
N SER A 372 -10.71 23.20 -22.99
CA SER A 372 -10.01 23.67 -24.19
C SER A 372 -9.06 22.60 -24.74
N MET A 373 -8.30 21.93 -23.86
CA MET A 373 -7.43 20.81 -24.23
C MET A 373 -8.21 19.63 -24.81
N LEU A 374 -9.40 19.33 -24.28
CA LEU A 374 -10.26 18.23 -24.73
C LEU A 374 -10.84 18.46 -26.13
N ARG A 375 -11.11 19.73 -26.50
CA ARG A 375 -11.62 20.11 -27.82
C ARG A 375 -10.57 20.06 -28.93
N ASN A 376 -9.30 20.19 -28.58
CA ASN A 376 -8.22 20.14 -29.56
C ASN A 376 -7.97 18.70 -30.06
N ASP A 377 -7.32 18.59 -31.22
CA ASP A 377 -6.90 17.30 -31.77
C ASP A 377 -5.88 16.61 -30.85
N GLY A 378 -6.04 15.30 -30.71
CA GLY A 378 -5.17 14.47 -29.87
C GLY A 378 -5.61 13.01 -29.85
N GLY A 379 -4.67 12.13 -29.52
CA GLY A 379 -4.89 10.70 -29.48
C GLY A 379 -5.80 10.24 -28.33
N PHE A 380 -6.23 8.98 -28.42
CA PHE A 380 -7.17 8.36 -27.48
C PHE A 380 -6.71 8.44 -26.02
N GLU A 381 -5.48 8.02 -25.70
CA GLU A 381 -4.98 8.01 -24.31
C GLU A 381 -4.91 9.41 -23.69
N TYR A 382 -4.60 10.42 -24.50
CA TYR A 382 -4.59 11.81 -24.05
C TYR A 382 -6.01 12.33 -23.76
N LYS A 383 -6.97 12.12 -24.67
CA LYS A 383 -8.37 12.49 -24.43
C LYS A 383 -8.96 11.73 -23.24
N LYS A 384 -8.63 10.44 -23.10
CA LYS A 384 -8.98 9.61 -21.95
C LYS A 384 -8.49 10.21 -20.63
N ALA A 385 -7.21 10.57 -20.55
CA ALA A 385 -6.64 11.18 -19.35
C ALA A 385 -7.35 12.50 -18.95
N ILE A 386 -7.74 13.32 -19.93
CA ILE A 386 -8.49 14.55 -19.67
C ILE A 386 -9.89 14.24 -19.15
N VAL A 387 -10.62 13.34 -19.81
CA VAL A 387 -11.99 12.95 -19.40
C VAL A 387 -11.97 12.35 -17.99
N GLU A 388 -11.03 11.45 -17.68
CA GLU A 388 -10.87 10.88 -16.33
C GLU A 388 -10.53 11.95 -15.29
N THR A 389 -9.73 12.95 -15.65
CA THR A 389 -9.41 14.07 -14.77
C THR A 389 -10.63 14.96 -14.51
N ILE A 390 -11.41 15.31 -15.54
CA ILE A 390 -12.64 16.09 -15.37
C ILE A 390 -13.65 15.30 -14.52
N ILE A 391 -13.81 14.01 -14.76
CA ILE A 391 -14.65 13.12 -13.94
C ILE A 391 -14.22 13.19 -12.47
N ALA A 392 -12.93 13.02 -12.20
CA ALA A 392 -12.40 13.08 -10.83
C ALA A 392 -12.71 14.43 -10.16
N ILE A 393 -12.50 15.55 -10.87
CA ILE A 393 -12.79 16.89 -10.33
C ILE A 393 -14.29 17.08 -10.06
N VAL A 394 -15.17 16.62 -10.96
CA VAL A 394 -16.64 16.70 -10.82
C VAL A 394 -17.13 15.88 -9.63
N GLU A 395 -16.53 14.72 -9.40
CA GLU A 395 -16.86 13.88 -8.25
C GLU A 395 -16.33 14.46 -6.94
N GLU A 396 -15.12 15.02 -6.93
CA GLU A 396 -14.44 15.52 -5.73
C GLU A 396 -14.92 16.91 -5.28
N ASN A 397 -15.35 17.78 -6.21
CA ASN A 397 -15.74 19.15 -5.93
C ASN A 397 -17.17 19.47 -6.41
N PRO A 398 -18.15 19.64 -5.49
CA PRO A 398 -19.52 20.02 -5.83
C PRO A 398 -19.65 21.32 -6.64
N ASP A 399 -18.82 22.32 -6.36
CA ASP A 399 -18.86 23.63 -7.04
C ASP A 399 -18.42 23.51 -8.51
N ALA A 400 -17.59 22.52 -8.82
CA ALA A 400 -17.13 22.24 -10.18
C ALA A 400 -18.11 21.38 -10.99
N LYS A 401 -19.12 20.77 -10.35
CA LYS A 401 -20.01 19.78 -10.96
C LYS A 401 -20.74 20.32 -12.19
N THR A 402 -21.43 21.45 -12.05
CA THR A 402 -22.23 22.03 -13.15
C THR A 402 -21.37 22.39 -14.36
N ALA A 403 -20.21 23.00 -14.13
CA ALA A 403 -19.29 23.39 -15.19
C ALA A 403 -18.63 22.17 -15.87
N GLY A 404 -18.16 21.20 -15.10
CA GLY A 404 -17.54 19.99 -15.63
C GLY A 404 -18.51 19.13 -16.43
N LEU A 405 -19.75 18.96 -15.96
CA LEU A 405 -20.79 18.25 -16.70
C LEU A 405 -21.15 18.98 -18.02
N ALA A 406 -21.17 20.32 -18.02
CA ALA A 406 -21.43 21.08 -19.24
C ALA A 406 -20.34 20.88 -20.30
N HIS A 407 -19.07 20.92 -19.92
CA HIS A 407 -17.95 20.66 -20.84
C HIS A 407 -17.94 19.23 -21.37
N LEU A 408 -18.28 18.24 -20.53
CA LEU A 408 -18.40 16.86 -20.97
C LEU A 408 -19.61 16.65 -21.91
N CYS A 409 -20.69 17.39 -21.72
CA CYS A 409 -21.84 17.37 -22.64
C CYS A 409 -21.48 17.94 -24.01
N GLU A 410 -20.73 19.05 -24.06
CA GLU A 410 -20.19 19.62 -25.31
C GLU A 410 -19.27 18.60 -26.01
N PHE A 411 -18.39 17.93 -25.26
CA PHE A 411 -17.47 16.95 -25.82
C PHE A 411 -18.18 15.75 -26.49
N ILE A 412 -19.23 15.21 -25.88
CA ILE A 412 -19.95 14.06 -26.46
C ILE A 412 -20.78 14.42 -27.69
N GLU A 413 -20.97 15.70 -28.03
CA GLU A 413 -21.68 16.08 -29.25
C GLU A 413 -20.92 15.67 -30.52
N ASP A 414 -19.60 15.79 -30.49
CA ASP A 414 -18.68 15.51 -31.60
C ASP A 414 -17.58 14.49 -31.21
N CYS A 415 -17.91 13.53 -30.33
CA CYS A 415 -16.92 12.56 -29.86
C CYS A 415 -16.75 11.39 -30.84
N GLU A 416 -15.55 11.22 -31.39
CA GLU A 416 -15.21 10.12 -32.29
C GLU A 416 -14.95 8.77 -31.58
N HIS A 417 -14.91 8.76 -30.23
CA HIS A 417 -14.47 7.60 -29.45
C HIS A 417 -15.62 7.00 -28.63
N ASP A 418 -16.17 5.88 -29.07
CA ASP A 418 -17.27 5.16 -28.41
C ASP A 418 -17.03 4.91 -26.91
N SER A 419 -15.80 4.50 -26.54
CA SER A 419 -15.44 4.19 -25.14
C SER A 419 -15.44 5.42 -24.23
N LEU A 420 -15.09 6.60 -24.75
CA LEU A 420 -15.14 7.86 -23.98
C LEU A 420 -16.58 8.37 -23.88
N ALA A 421 -17.33 8.32 -24.99
CA ALA A 421 -18.74 8.72 -25.00
C ALA A 421 -19.56 7.88 -24.01
N THR A 422 -19.40 6.55 -24.02
CA THR A 422 -20.07 5.65 -23.06
C THR A 422 -19.70 5.95 -21.61
N ARG A 423 -18.42 6.25 -21.33
CA ARG A 423 -17.95 6.62 -19.98
C ARG A 423 -18.57 7.94 -19.50
N VAL A 424 -18.63 8.95 -20.36
CA VAL A 424 -19.27 10.24 -20.05
C VAL A 424 -20.77 10.08 -19.85
N LEU A 425 -21.46 9.31 -20.70
CA LEU A 425 -22.89 9.02 -20.54
C LEU A 425 -23.18 8.31 -19.21
N HIS A 426 -22.31 7.39 -18.78
CA HIS A 426 -22.42 6.76 -17.47
C HIS A 426 -22.29 7.76 -16.32
N LEU A 427 -21.33 8.70 -16.40
CA LEU A 427 -21.19 9.78 -15.42
C LEU A 427 -22.43 10.67 -15.40
N LEU A 428 -22.94 11.07 -16.58
CA LEU A 428 -24.12 11.91 -16.70
C LEU A 428 -25.33 11.24 -16.05
N GLY A 429 -25.57 9.95 -16.30
CA GLY A 429 -26.65 9.22 -15.64
C GLY A 429 -26.55 9.15 -14.11
N ARG A 430 -25.34 9.28 -13.54
CA ARG A 430 -25.11 9.22 -12.09
C ARG A 430 -25.13 10.59 -11.41
N GLU A 431 -24.51 11.60 -12.01
CA GLU A 431 -24.30 12.91 -11.38
C GLU A 431 -25.27 13.99 -11.86
N ALA A 432 -25.70 13.96 -13.12
CA ALA A 432 -26.55 15.02 -13.66
C ALA A 432 -27.98 15.06 -13.05
N PRO A 433 -28.62 13.93 -12.66
CA PRO A 433 -29.88 13.93 -11.90
C PRO A 433 -29.81 14.68 -10.56
N LYS A 434 -28.60 14.81 -9.98
CA LYS A 434 -28.37 15.46 -8.69
C LYS A 434 -28.12 16.97 -8.82
N THR A 435 -28.15 17.51 -10.04
CA THR A 435 -27.96 18.95 -10.29
C THR A 435 -29.25 19.73 -10.08
N ALA A 436 -29.16 21.05 -9.95
CA ALA A 436 -30.34 21.91 -9.78
C ALA A 436 -31.32 21.86 -10.98
N ASN A 437 -30.82 21.63 -12.20
CA ASN A 437 -31.62 21.61 -13.43
C ASN A 437 -31.34 20.36 -14.29
N PRO A 438 -31.78 19.16 -13.87
CA PRO A 438 -31.47 17.91 -14.57
C PRO A 438 -32.01 17.85 -16.01
N SER A 439 -33.16 18.47 -16.27
CA SER A 439 -33.83 18.44 -17.59
C SER A 439 -32.96 18.98 -18.73
N SER A 440 -32.05 19.91 -18.44
CA SER A 440 -31.15 20.52 -19.43
C SER A 440 -30.18 19.52 -20.06
N TYR A 441 -29.85 18.42 -19.35
CA TYR A 441 -28.89 17.40 -19.78
C TYR A 441 -29.52 16.34 -20.70
N ILE A 442 -30.84 16.14 -20.62
CA ILE A 442 -31.56 15.08 -21.34
C ILE A 442 -31.37 15.21 -22.85
N ARG A 443 -31.35 16.45 -23.39
CA ARG A 443 -31.17 16.67 -24.83
C ARG A 443 -29.84 16.13 -25.35
N PHE A 444 -28.76 16.29 -24.57
CA PHE A 444 -27.42 15.85 -24.96
C PHE A 444 -27.33 14.33 -24.99
N ILE A 445 -28.02 13.67 -24.05
CA ILE A 445 -28.09 12.20 -23.98
C ILE A 445 -28.97 11.65 -25.11
N TYR A 446 -30.16 12.23 -25.31
CA TYR A 446 -31.13 11.73 -26.29
C TYR A 446 -30.63 11.85 -27.74
N ASN A 447 -29.89 12.92 -28.08
CA ASN A 447 -29.32 13.07 -29.42
C ASN A 447 -28.36 11.93 -29.79
N ARG A 448 -27.68 11.34 -28.80
CA ARG A 448 -26.78 10.19 -29.00
C ARG A 448 -27.52 8.88 -29.29
N VAL A 449 -28.80 8.79 -28.93
CA VAL A 449 -29.64 7.62 -29.21
C VAL A 449 -29.99 7.51 -30.71
N ILE A 450 -29.76 8.55 -31.52
CA ILE A 450 -30.20 8.54 -32.93
C ILE A 450 -29.04 8.24 -33.89
N LEU A 451 -27.88 8.87 -33.69
CA LEU A 451 -26.84 8.96 -34.72
C LEU A 451 -25.57 8.15 -34.42
N GLU A 452 -25.48 7.53 -33.24
CA GLU A 452 -24.24 6.91 -32.76
C GLU A 452 -24.22 5.38 -32.92
N SER A 453 -23.07 4.77 -32.61
CA SER A 453 -22.90 3.31 -32.55
C SER A 453 -23.83 2.66 -31.53
N THR A 454 -24.15 1.37 -31.72
CA THR A 454 -24.98 0.58 -30.80
C THR A 454 -24.55 0.75 -29.34
N LYS A 455 -23.24 0.65 -29.05
CA LYS A 455 -22.69 0.76 -27.69
C LYS A 455 -23.00 2.11 -27.03
N VAL A 456 -22.93 3.20 -27.80
CA VAL A 456 -23.22 4.55 -27.30
C VAL A 456 -24.72 4.75 -27.11
N ARG A 457 -25.56 4.30 -28.05
CA ARG A 457 -27.04 4.33 -27.93
C ARG A 457 -27.50 3.58 -26.68
N ALA A 458 -26.97 2.38 -26.51
CA ALA A 458 -27.18 1.49 -25.38
C ALA A 458 -26.83 2.12 -24.02
N ALA A 459 -25.71 2.86 -23.94
CA ALA A 459 -25.32 3.62 -22.76
C ALA A 459 -26.22 4.84 -22.51
N ALA A 460 -26.65 5.53 -23.57
CA ALA A 460 -27.56 6.66 -23.48
C ALA A 460 -28.94 6.24 -22.94
N VAL A 461 -29.46 5.07 -23.37
CA VAL A 461 -30.68 4.47 -22.82
C VAL A 461 -30.56 4.22 -21.31
N THR A 462 -29.42 3.67 -20.86
CA THR A 462 -29.15 3.48 -19.42
C THR A 462 -29.09 4.81 -18.68
N ALA A 463 -28.43 5.83 -19.24
CA ALA A 463 -28.36 7.15 -18.64
C ALA A 463 -29.76 7.76 -18.48
N LEU A 464 -30.61 7.70 -19.51
CA LEU A 464 -32.01 8.16 -19.44
C LEU A 464 -32.80 7.40 -18.36
N ALA A 465 -32.62 6.08 -18.27
CA ALA A 465 -33.28 5.29 -17.23
C ALA A 465 -32.88 5.73 -15.81
N LYS A 466 -31.60 6.04 -15.58
CA LYS A 466 -31.13 6.59 -14.29
C LYS A 466 -31.73 7.95 -13.96
N PHE A 467 -31.99 8.80 -14.95
CA PHE A 467 -32.77 10.03 -14.76
C PHE A 467 -34.20 9.73 -14.35
N GLY A 468 -34.86 8.78 -15.01
CA GLY A 468 -36.22 8.36 -14.64
C GLY A 468 -36.31 7.73 -13.24
N ALA A 469 -35.26 7.03 -12.82
CA ALA A 469 -35.15 6.43 -11.49
C ALA A 469 -35.02 7.50 -10.39
N GLN A 470 -34.06 8.43 -10.55
CA GLN A 470 -33.72 9.45 -9.54
C GLN A 470 -34.66 10.66 -9.52
N CYS A 471 -35.26 11.03 -10.66
CA CYS A 471 -36.13 12.20 -10.79
C CYS A 471 -37.57 11.79 -11.15
N ALA A 472 -38.43 11.66 -10.14
CA ALA A 472 -39.84 11.26 -10.34
C ALA A 472 -40.61 12.20 -11.28
N GLU A 473 -40.36 13.52 -11.21
CA GLU A 473 -41.01 14.52 -12.06
C GLU A 473 -40.67 14.36 -13.56
N LEU A 474 -39.45 13.90 -13.88
CA LEU A 474 -38.99 13.73 -15.26
C LEU A 474 -39.34 12.36 -15.82
N ARG A 475 -39.76 11.41 -14.97
CA ARG A 475 -40.04 10.02 -15.35
C ARG A 475 -41.05 9.88 -16.50
N PRO A 476 -42.19 10.60 -16.56
CA PRO A 476 -43.11 10.48 -17.69
C PRO A 476 -42.47 10.89 -19.02
N SER A 477 -41.67 11.97 -19.00
CA SER A 477 -40.94 12.44 -20.18
C SER A 477 -39.88 11.43 -20.63
N ILE A 478 -39.13 10.86 -19.69
CA ILE A 478 -38.13 9.81 -19.96
C ILE A 478 -38.80 8.55 -20.55
N GLN A 479 -39.94 8.12 -20.03
CA GLN A 479 -40.68 6.98 -20.59
C GLN A 479 -41.09 7.21 -22.05
N VAL A 480 -41.49 8.43 -22.42
CA VAL A 480 -41.79 8.75 -23.82
C VAL A 480 -40.54 8.62 -24.70
N LEU A 481 -39.37 9.05 -24.22
CA LEU A 481 -38.11 8.91 -24.96
C LEU A 481 -37.68 7.44 -25.10
N LEU A 482 -37.78 6.67 -24.02
CA LEU A 482 -37.46 5.24 -24.03
C LEU A 482 -38.41 4.44 -24.94
N LYS A 483 -39.69 4.79 -25.03
CA LYS A 483 -40.65 4.15 -25.95
C LYS A 483 -40.22 4.26 -27.42
N ARG A 484 -39.52 5.32 -27.81
CA ARG A 484 -38.98 5.45 -29.17
C ARG A 484 -37.81 4.49 -29.42
N CYS A 485 -37.04 4.15 -28.38
CA CYS A 485 -35.93 3.22 -28.46
C CYS A 485 -36.38 1.77 -28.71
N LEU A 486 -37.67 1.46 -28.50
CA LEU A 486 -38.26 0.16 -28.88
C LEU A 486 -38.25 -0.09 -30.39
N LEU A 487 -38.10 0.97 -31.18
CA LEU A 487 -38.01 0.91 -32.64
C LEU A 487 -36.55 0.97 -33.14
N ASP A 488 -35.55 0.88 -32.25
CA ASP A 488 -34.14 0.82 -32.66
C ASP A 488 -33.88 -0.42 -33.53
N ASN A 489 -32.92 -0.35 -34.44
CA ASN A 489 -32.57 -1.46 -35.31
C ASN A 489 -31.83 -2.57 -34.56
N ASP A 490 -31.15 -2.23 -33.47
CA ASP A 490 -30.34 -3.14 -32.67
C ASP A 490 -31.16 -3.75 -31.51
N ASP A 491 -31.02 -5.06 -31.30
CA ASP A 491 -31.73 -5.79 -30.26
C ASP A 491 -31.29 -5.40 -28.85
N GLU A 492 -30.00 -5.15 -28.62
CA GLU A 492 -29.48 -4.74 -27.30
C GLU A 492 -30.17 -3.47 -26.79
N VAL A 493 -30.31 -2.47 -27.68
CA VAL A 493 -30.92 -1.18 -27.35
C VAL A 493 -32.41 -1.34 -27.07
N ARG A 494 -33.11 -2.15 -27.89
CA ARG A 494 -34.55 -2.44 -27.72
C ARG A 494 -34.83 -3.19 -26.42
N ASP A 495 -34.05 -4.23 -26.12
CA ASP A 495 -34.22 -5.07 -24.93
C ASP A 495 -33.97 -4.25 -23.67
N ARG A 496 -32.90 -3.45 -23.67
CA ARG A 496 -32.59 -2.53 -22.58
C ARG A 496 -33.66 -1.45 -22.38
N ALA A 497 -34.18 -0.88 -23.46
CA ALA A 497 -35.28 0.08 -23.38
C ALA A 497 -36.56 -0.57 -22.82
N THR A 498 -36.88 -1.79 -23.25
CA THR A 498 -38.03 -2.57 -22.76
C THR A 498 -37.91 -2.86 -21.26
N PHE A 499 -36.73 -3.31 -20.83
CA PHE A 499 -36.42 -3.57 -19.43
C PHE A 499 -36.64 -2.32 -18.55
N TYR A 500 -36.03 -1.19 -18.92
CA TYR A 500 -36.16 0.05 -18.14
C TYR A 500 -37.56 0.66 -18.20
N LEU A 501 -38.29 0.54 -19.32
CA LEU A 501 -39.68 0.99 -19.42
C LEU A 501 -40.59 0.23 -18.46
N THR A 502 -40.40 -1.09 -18.38
CA THR A 502 -41.19 -1.96 -17.50
C THR A 502 -40.90 -1.61 -16.03
N LEU A 503 -39.62 -1.47 -15.66
CA LEU A 503 -39.23 -1.08 -14.30
C LEU A 503 -39.76 0.30 -13.91
N LEU A 504 -39.59 1.31 -14.76
CA LEU A 504 -40.01 2.67 -14.45
C LEU A 504 -41.55 2.84 -14.46
N GLY A 505 -42.27 1.95 -15.14
CA GLY A 505 -43.74 1.96 -15.21
C GLY A 505 -44.40 1.33 -13.99
N ASP A 506 -44.00 0.11 -13.66
CA ASP A 506 -44.80 -0.76 -12.77
C ASP A 506 -44.08 -1.14 -11.46
N ALA A 507 -42.78 -0.86 -11.32
CA ALA A 507 -42.01 -1.30 -10.16
C ALA A 507 -42.01 -0.27 -9.01
N THR A 508 -41.84 -0.77 -7.78
CA THR A 508 -41.67 0.07 -6.58
C THR A 508 -40.33 0.79 -6.60
N ALA A 509 -40.22 1.91 -5.87
CA ALA A 509 -38.98 2.69 -5.80
C ALA A 509 -37.76 1.85 -5.36
N SER A 510 -37.95 0.91 -4.43
CA SER A 510 -36.92 -0.03 -3.99
C SER A 510 -36.38 -0.91 -5.13
N VAL A 511 -37.28 -1.49 -5.94
CA VAL A 511 -36.90 -2.34 -7.08
C VAL A 511 -36.21 -1.51 -8.17
N ILE A 512 -36.72 -0.32 -8.46
CA ILE A 512 -36.08 0.60 -9.42
C ILE A 512 -34.65 0.92 -8.99
N ASN A 513 -34.44 1.23 -7.70
CA ASN A 513 -33.12 1.57 -7.20
C ASN A 513 -32.16 0.36 -7.27
N SER A 514 -32.63 -0.83 -6.86
CA SER A 514 -31.84 -2.05 -6.90
C SER A 514 -31.38 -2.46 -8.30
N PHE A 515 -32.20 -2.29 -9.34
CA PHE A 515 -31.86 -2.73 -10.70
C PHE A 515 -31.28 -1.62 -11.60
N VAL A 516 -31.51 -0.34 -11.28
CA VAL A 516 -31.09 0.79 -12.14
C VAL A 516 -29.93 1.58 -11.53
N LEU A 517 -29.89 1.75 -10.20
CA LEU A 517 -28.90 2.56 -9.51
C LEU A 517 -27.81 1.72 -8.86
N ASP A 518 -28.19 0.63 -8.21
CA ASP A 518 -27.26 -0.29 -7.57
C ASP A 518 -26.71 -1.28 -8.62
N GLY A 519 -25.40 -1.18 -8.88
CA GLY A 519 -24.71 -2.15 -9.73
C GLY A 519 -24.41 -3.45 -8.98
N LEU A 520 -24.23 -4.55 -9.72
CA LEU A 520 -23.78 -5.82 -9.16
C LEU A 520 -22.35 -5.65 -8.59
N GLN A 521 -22.18 -5.79 -7.27
CA GLN A 521 -20.90 -5.56 -6.56
C GLN A 521 -20.03 -6.83 -6.47
N VAL A 522 -20.06 -7.69 -7.48
CA VAL A 522 -19.30 -8.95 -7.49
C VAL A 522 -18.07 -8.85 -8.38
N LEU A 523 -16.98 -9.49 -7.98
CA LEU A 523 -15.78 -9.60 -8.81
C LEU A 523 -16.09 -10.53 -10.00
N PRO A 524 -15.84 -10.12 -11.27
CA PRO A 524 -16.15 -10.96 -12.44
C PRO A 524 -15.50 -12.36 -12.38
N SER A 525 -14.28 -12.45 -11.86
CA SER A 525 -13.57 -13.73 -11.69
C SER A 525 -14.21 -14.63 -10.62
N SER A 526 -14.72 -14.04 -9.54
CA SER A 526 -15.40 -14.79 -8.49
C SER A 526 -16.76 -15.29 -8.97
N LEU A 527 -17.48 -14.45 -9.74
CA LEU A 527 -18.72 -14.86 -10.40
C LEU A 527 -18.47 -16.00 -11.39
N GLU A 528 -17.40 -15.92 -12.19
CA GLU A 528 -17.00 -16.97 -13.13
C GLU A 528 -16.72 -18.30 -12.41
N HIS A 529 -15.99 -18.28 -11.29
CA HIS A 529 -15.69 -19.48 -10.51
C HIS A 529 -16.94 -20.11 -9.91
N CYS A 530 -17.80 -19.31 -9.24
CA CYS A 530 -19.04 -19.82 -8.66
C CYS A 530 -19.99 -20.37 -9.73
N LEU A 531 -20.05 -19.75 -10.91
CA LEU A 531 -20.81 -20.26 -12.05
C LEU A 531 -20.21 -21.56 -12.58
N PHE A 532 -18.89 -21.67 -12.66
CA PHE A 532 -18.21 -22.89 -13.07
C PHE A 532 -18.51 -24.05 -12.12
N ASP A 533 -18.46 -23.81 -10.81
CA ASP A 533 -18.79 -24.81 -9.78
C ASP A 533 -20.27 -25.21 -9.84
N TYR A 534 -21.17 -24.25 -10.02
CA TYR A 534 -22.60 -24.50 -10.20
C TYR A 534 -22.88 -25.37 -11.44
N VAL A 535 -22.20 -25.08 -12.57
CA VAL A 535 -22.31 -25.89 -13.80
C VAL A 535 -21.72 -27.28 -13.60
N LYS A 536 -20.62 -27.42 -12.86
CA LYS A 536 -19.96 -28.70 -12.57
C LYS A 536 -20.73 -29.56 -11.57
N GLY A 537 -21.49 -28.95 -10.66
CA GLY A 537 -22.29 -29.63 -9.64
C GLY A 537 -23.53 -30.36 -10.18
N ASP A 538 -23.89 -30.17 -11.47
CA ASP A 538 -25.02 -30.80 -12.16
C ASP A 538 -26.40 -30.64 -11.48
N SER A 539 -26.52 -29.78 -10.46
CA SER A 539 -27.76 -29.56 -9.70
C SER A 539 -28.57 -28.38 -10.25
N PHE A 540 -29.04 -28.49 -11.50
CA PHE A 540 -29.84 -27.43 -12.15
C PHE A 540 -31.29 -27.31 -11.64
N ASN A 541 -31.66 -28.09 -10.62
CA ASN A 541 -32.98 -28.03 -10.00
C ASN A 541 -33.17 -26.82 -9.09
N THR A 542 -32.08 -26.18 -8.65
CA THR A 542 -32.08 -24.95 -7.84
C THR A 542 -31.41 -23.83 -8.63
N PRO A 543 -32.01 -22.65 -8.79
CA PRO A 543 -31.39 -21.54 -9.53
C PRO A 543 -30.08 -21.10 -8.87
N PHE A 544 -29.13 -20.60 -9.68
CA PHE A 544 -27.87 -20.07 -9.18
C PHE A 544 -28.12 -18.89 -8.22
N ASP A 545 -27.58 -19.00 -7.01
CA ASP A 545 -27.72 -17.98 -5.98
C ASP A 545 -26.55 -17.00 -6.03
N LEU A 546 -26.81 -15.76 -6.46
CA LEU A 546 -25.80 -14.70 -6.51
C LEU A 546 -25.24 -14.32 -5.13
N ARG A 547 -25.91 -14.66 -4.02
CA ARG A 547 -25.43 -14.38 -2.66
C ARG A 547 -24.19 -15.19 -2.27
N VAL A 548 -23.93 -16.28 -2.99
CA VAL A 548 -22.77 -17.16 -2.79
C VAL A 548 -21.49 -16.54 -3.37
N VAL A 549 -21.62 -15.53 -4.24
CA VAL A 549 -20.48 -14.87 -4.88
C VAL A 549 -19.87 -13.83 -3.93
N PRO A 550 -18.58 -13.92 -3.59
CA PRO A 550 -17.90 -12.94 -2.74
C PRO A 550 -18.06 -11.50 -3.27
N VAL A 551 -18.43 -10.59 -2.37
CA VAL A 551 -18.67 -9.17 -2.68
C VAL A 551 -17.34 -8.41 -2.56
N THR A 552 -17.03 -7.56 -3.55
CA THR A 552 -15.77 -6.79 -3.53
C THR A 552 -15.84 -5.64 -2.53
N SER A 553 -14.81 -5.48 -1.69
CA SER A 553 -14.67 -4.38 -0.71
C SER A 553 -14.49 -2.99 -1.33
N GLN A 554 -14.14 -2.93 -2.62
CA GLN A 554 -14.01 -1.71 -3.40
C GLN A 554 -15.08 -1.67 -4.49
N PRO A 555 -15.84 -0.57 -4.63
CA PRO A 555 -16.74 -0.42 -5.76
C PRO A 555 -15.89 -0.39 -7.04
N LEU A 556 -16.24 -1.25 -8.01
CA LEU A 556 -15.61 -1.38 -9.34
C LEU A 556 -15.48 -0.04 -10.11
N SER A 557 -16.10 1.02 -9.61
CA SER A 557 -16.11 2.37 -10.14
C SER A 557 -15.00 3.31 -9.64
N GLN A 558 -14.08 2.90 -8.77
CA GLN A 558 -12.96 3.79 -8.40
C GLN A 558 -12.03 4.04 -9.61
N PRO A 559 -11.70 5.30 -9.93
CA PRO A 559 -10.67 5.59 -10.92
C PRO A 559 -9.32 5.08 -10.40
N GLU A 560 -8.63 4.26 -11.19
CA GLU A 560 -7.27 3.78 -10.88
C GLU A 560 -6.39 4.94 -10.41
N LYS A 561 -5.72 4.77 -9.26
CA LYS A 561 -4.63 5.65 -8.86
C LYS A 561 -3.44 5.37 -9.79
N ARG A 562 -3.37 6.10 -10.91
CA ARG A 562 -2.19 6.07 -11.80
C ARG A 562 -0.98 6.70 -11.10
N ALA A 563 0.11 5.95 -11.00
CA ALA A 563 1.40 6.49 -10.61
C ALA A 563 1.99 7.34 -11.77
N PRO A 564 2.73 8.43 -11.48
CA PRO A 564 3.29 9.28 -12.52
C PRO A 564 4.35 8.53 -13.36
N VAL A 565 4.17 8.54 -14.68
CA VAL A 565 4.88 7.72 -15.69
C VAL A 565 6.37 8.06 -15.87
N LEU A 566 6.92 9.07 -15.18
CA LEU A 566 8.30 9.55 -15.41
C LEU A 566 9.34 9.06 -14.39
N ALA A 567 9.19 7.82 -13.90
CA ALA A 567 10.28 7.13 -13.23
C ALA A 567 10.91 6.12 -14.21
N ASP A 568 12.21 6.21 -14.46
CA ASP A 568 13.04 5.14 -15.05
C ASP A 568 13.05 3.94 -14.08
N VAL A 569 11.89 3.31 -13.88
CA VAL A 569 11.72 2.05 -13.15
C VAL A 569 11.50 1.00 -14.25
N PRO A 570 12.26 -0.10 -14.25
CA PRO A 570 12.02 -1.18 -15.19
C PRO A 570 10.54 -1.58 -15.12
N VAL A 571 9.91 -1.70 -16.30
CA VAL A 571 8.51 -2.06 -16.48
C VAL A 571 8.19 -3.27 -15.62
N GLU A 572 7.62 -3.05 -14.43
CA GLU A 572 6.91 -4.10 -13.73
C GLU A 572 5.73 -4.48 -14.62
N LYS A 573 5.62 -5.79 -14.86
CA LYS A 573 4.50 -6.40 -15.58
C LYS A 573 3.19 -5.80 -15.03
N PRO A 574 2.17 -5.57 -15.88
CA PRO A 574 0.91 -5.00 -15.44
C PRO A 574 0.44 -5.75 -14.20
N ALA A 575 0.20 -4.99 -13.12
CA ALA A 575 -0.30 -5.54 -11.88
C ALA A 575 -1.52 -6.39 -12.21
N VAL A 576 -1.37 -7.69 -11.99
CA VAL A 576 -2.44 -8.66 -12.13
C VAL A 576 -3.59 -8.14 -11.28
N VAL A 577 -4.79 -8.07 -11.87
CA VAL A 577 -6.06 -7.81 -11.19
C VAL A 577 -5.99 -8.55 -9.85
N LYS A 578 -6.09 -7.83 -8.72
CA LYS A 578 -5.99 -8.42 -7.38
C LYS A 578 -7.09 -9.47 -7.21
N LYS A 579 -6.81 -10.71 -7.61
CA LYS A 579 -7.42 -11.91 -7.05
C LYS A 579 -7.23 -11.83 -5.55
N ASP A 580 -8.24 -12.22 -4.77
CA ASP A 580 -8.03 -12.46 -3.35
C ASP A 580 -7.02 -13.62 -3.24
N PRO A 581 -5.75 -13.36 -2.86
CA PRO A 581 -4.66 -14.32 -3.04
C PRO A 581 -4.87 -15.59 -2.21
N TYR A 582 -5.71 -15.50 -1.17
CA TYR A 582 -5.96 -16.55 -0.21
C TYR A 582 -6.93 -17.63 -0.72
N ALA A 583 -7.85 -17.31 -1.64
CA ALA A 583 -8.80 -18.31 -2.15
C ALA A 583 -8.09 -19.44 -2.92
N ASP A 584 -7.17 -19.08 -3.82
CA ASP A 584 -6.37 -20.03 -4.60
C ASP A 584 -5.39 -20.81 -3.70
N GLN A 585 -4.92 -20.21 -2.59
CA GLN A 585 -4.02 -20.83 -1.61
C GLN A 585 -4.76 -21.85 -0.74
N LEU A 586 -5.91 -21.48 -0.16
CA LEU A 586 -6.71 -22.35 0.70
C LEU A 586 -7.31 -23.52 -0.09
N ALA A 587 -7.65 -23.33 -1.36
CA ALA A 587 -8.13 -24.41 -2.23
C ALA A 587 -7.07 -25.49 -2.52
N GLN A 588 -5.77 -25.21 -2.33
CA GLN A 588 -4.70 -26.19 -2.46
C GLN A 588 -4.56 -27.10 -1.23
N VAL A 589 -5.21 -26.75 -0.11
CA VAL A 589 -5.18 -27.52 1.13
C VAL A 589 -6.36 -28.52 1.10
N PRO A 590 -6.09 -29.84 0.97
CA PRO A 590 -7.14 -30.85 0.81
C PRO A 590 -8.20 -30.84 1.92
N GLU A 591 -7.78 -30.55 3.15
CA GLU A 591 -8.60 -30.49 4.36
C GLU A 591 -9.68 -29.40 4.30
N PHE A 592 -9.50 -28.37 3.44
CA PHE A 592 -10.43 -27.25 3.33
C PHE A 592 -11.42 -27.35 2.16
N THR A 593 -11.33 -28.41 1.34
CA THR A 593 -12.16 -28.60 0.14
C THR A 593 -13.67 -28.63 0.44
N GLN A 594 -14.06 -29.01 1.67
CA GLN A 594 -15.46 -29.18 2.08
C GLN A 594 -16.07 -27.92 2.73
N LEU A 595 -15.29 -26.86 2.97
CA LEU A 595 -15.73 -25.67 3.70
C LEU A 595 -16.64 -24.72 2.88
N GLY A 596 -16.70 -24.92 1.57
CA GLY A 596 -17.40 -24.01 0.64
C GLY A 596 -16.56 -22.81 0.22
N PRO A 597 -17.14 -21.82 -0.47
CA PRO A 597 -16.40 -20.65 -0.92
C PRO A 597 -16.00 -19.75 0.24
N LEU A 598 -14.78 -19.22 0.18
CA LEU A 598 -14.27 -18.22 1.11
C LEU A 598 -15.12 -16.95 1.03
N PHE A 599 -15.65 -16.49 2.17
CA PHE A 599 -16.48 -15.29 2.24
C PHE A 599 -15.64 -14.01 2.36
N HIS A 600 -14.73 -13.97 3.32
CA HIS A 600 -13.89 -12.81 3.60
C HIS A 600 -12.57 -13.23 4.27
N SER A 601 -11.50 -12.45 4.11
CA SER A 601 -10.24 -12.61 4.85
C SER A 601 -9.87 -11.29 5.53
N SER A 602 -9.49 -11.35 6.80
CA SER A 602 -9.06 -10.18 7.58
C SER A 602 -7.73 -9.61 7.10
N ALA A 603 -7.37 -8.43 7.60
CA ALA A 603 -5.99 -7.96 7.55
C ALA A 603 -5.08 -8.84 8.43
N ARG A 604 -3.77 -8.78 8.19
CA ARG A 604 -2.76 -9.46 9.01
C ARG A 604 -2.68 -8.80 10.38
N ALA A 605 -2.83 -9.58 11.44
CA ALA A 605 -2.59 -9.17 12.82
C ALA A 605 -1.25 -9.77 13.27
N ALA A 606 -0.32 -8.95 13.75
CA ALA A 606 0.90 -9.45 14.37
C ALA A 606 0.56 -9.97 15.78
N LEU A 607 1.03 -11.15 16.14
CA LEU A 607 0.88 -11.71 17.50
C LEU A 607 2.20 -11.71 18.28
N THR A 608 3.25 -11.15 17.66
CA THR A 608 4.61 -10.99 18.18
C THR A 608 5.23 -9.73 17.59
N ASP A 609 6.12 -9.06 18.32
CA ASP A 609 6.88 -7.93 17.80
C ASP A 609 7.91 -8.34 16.73
N ASP A 610 8.35 -7.40 15.88
CA ASP A 610 9.30 -7.66 14.78
C ASP A 610 10.72 -8.06 15.24
N VAL A 611 11.02 -8.00 16.54
CA VAL A 611 12.37 -8.19 17.14
C VAL A 611 12.44 -9.42 18.06
N THR A 612 11.39 -10.24 18.12
CA THR A 612 11.35 -11.45 18.96
C THR A 612 12.03 -12.66 18.31
N GLU A 613 12.19 -13.73 19.10
CA GLU A 613 12.78 -15.02 18.69
C GLU A 613 11.99 -15.71 17.57
N TYR A 614 10.68 -15.48 17.53
CA TYR A 614 9.78 -15.97 16.50
C TYR A 614 8.85 -14.84 16.08
N THR A 615 8.66 -14.67 14.78
CA THR A 615 7.66 -13.74 14.23
C THR A 615 6.42 -14.52 13.80
N VAL A 616 5.26 -14.20 14.35
CA VAL A 616 3.97 -14.83 14.02
C VAL A 616 2.95 -13.77 13.63
N GLN A 617 2.33 -13.94 12.47
CA GLN A 617 1.22 -13.09 11.99
C GLN A 617 -0.01 -13.94 11.69
N ALA A 618 -1.18 -13.52 12.16
CA ALA A 618 -2.45 -14.21 11.93
C ALA A 618 -3.29 -13.55 10.83
N VAL A 619 -3.98 -14.37 10.03
CA VAL A 619 -5.04 -13.96 9.09
C VAL A 619 -6.28 -14.81 9.34
N LYS A 620 -7.42 -14.17 9.52
CA LYS A 620 -8.71 -14.83 9.77
C LYS A 620 -9.47 -14.99 8.46
N HIS A 621 -9.75 -16.22 8.06
CA HIS A 621 -10.50 -16.56 6.85
C HIS A 621 -11.89 -17.05 7.23
N ILE A 622 -12.91 -16.29 6.86
CA ILE A 622 -14.31 -16.55 7.23
C ILE A 622 -14.99 -17.33 6.12
N PHE A 623 -15.62 -18.45 6.49
CA PHE A 623 -16.54 -19.22 5.68
C PHE A 623 -17.96 -19.10 6.27
N THR A 624 -18.95 -19.72 5.62
CA THR A 624 -20.35 -19.65 6.10
C THR A 624 -20.50 -20.22 7.53
N ASN A 625 -19.89 -21.38 7.78
CA ASN A 625 -20.02 -22.13 9.04
C ASN A 625 -18.68 -22.38 9.77
N HIS A 626 -17.56 -21.95 9.20
CA HIS A 626 -16.23 -22.22 9.74
C HIS A 626 -15.36 -20.97 9.71
N VAL A 627 -14.36 -20.94 10.58
CA VAL A 627 -13.28 -19.94 10.59
C VAL A 627 -11.95 -20.68 10.46
N VAL A 628 -11.16 -20.32 9.46
CA VAL A 628 -9.77 -20.81 9.31
C VAL A 628 -8.84 -19.69 9.70
N ILE A 629 -7.99 -19.90 10.69
CA ILE A 629 -6.96 -18.96 11.09
C ILE A 629 -5.63 -19.44 10.51
N GLN A 630 -5.04 -18.63 9.64
CA GLN A 630 -3.70 -18.84 9.11
C GLN A 630 -2.69 -18.12 10.00
N PHE A 631 -1.67 -18.81 10.48
CA PHE A 631 -0.54 -18.22 11.20
C PHE A 631 0.72 -18.34 10.34
N ASP A 632 1.24 -17.20 9.87
CA ASP A 632 2.51 -17.08 9.17
C ASP A 632 3.63 -17.01 10.22
N CYS A 633 4.34 -18.12 10.41
CA CYS A 633 5.42 -18.27 11.39
C CYS A 633 6.79 -18.12 10.71
N LYS A 634 7.71 -17.40 11.37
CA LYS A 634 9.10 -17.24 10.94
C LYS A 634 10.03 -17.44 12.13
N ASN A 635 10.99 -18.35 11.96
CA ASN A 635 12.07 -18.55 12.93
C ASN A 635 13.19 -17.52 12.69
N THR A 636 13.54 -16.72 13.72
CA THR A 636 14.62 -15.71 13.64
C THR A 636 15.92 -16.18 14.33
N LEU A 637 15.93 -17.39 14.91
CA LEU A 637 17.10 -18.00 15.54
C LEU A 637 17.88 -18.87 14.55
N SER A 638 19.16 -18.56 14.36
CA SER A 638 20.03 -19.22 13.36
C SER A 638 20.60 -20.56 13.81
N ASP A 639 20.54 -20.86 15.10
CA ASP A 639 21.02 -22.06 15.77
C ASP A 639 19.93 -23.12 15.97
N GLN A 640 18.70 -22.86 15.48
CA GLN A 640 17.56 -23.75 15.66
C GLN A 640 16.83 -24.06 14.36
N LEU A 641 16.39 -25.31 14.22
CA LEU A 641 15.41 -25.77 13.25
C LEU A 641 14.16 -26.22 14.00
N LEU A 642 13.00 -25.68 13.64
CA LEU A 642 11.75 -26.07 14.29
C LEU A 642 11.02 -27.13 13.47
N GLU A 643 10.54 -28.19 14.11
CA GLU A 643 9.73 -29.25 13.51
C GLU A 643 8.35 -29.33 14.17
N ASP A 644 7.35 -29.80 13.43
CA ASP A 644 5.95 -29.91 13.86
C ASP A 644 5.41 -28.64 14.55
N VAL A 645 5.60 -27.48 13.92
CA VAL A 645 5.19 -26.18 14.45
C VAL A 645 3.70 -25.98 14.25
N PHE A 646 2.93 -25.75 15.31
CA PHE A 646 1.52 -25.37 15.26
C PHE A 646 1.17 -24.36 16.36
N VAL A 647 0.03 -23.67 16.20
CA VAL A 647 -0.51 -22.79 17.22
C VAL A 647 -1.69 -23.47 17.87
N GLU A 648 -1.65 -23.56 19.20
CA GLU A 648 -2.79 -23.98 20.01
C GLU A 648 -3.56 -22.73 20.46
N LEU A 649 -4.88 -22.80 20.32
CA LEU A 649 -5.81 -21.75 20.73
C LEU A 649 -6.63 -22.25 21.92
N GLU A 650 -6.61 -21.48 23.00
CA GLU A 650 -7.39 -21.74 24.20
C GLU A 650 -8.49 -20.68 24.33
N ASP A 651 -9.74 -21.13 24.39
CA ASP A 651 -10.89 -20.29 24.71
C ASP A 651 -11.17 -20.37 26.21
N ALA A 652 -11.06 -19.24 26.92
CA ALA A 652 -11.31 -19.17 28.35
C ALA A 652 -12.79 -19.42 28.71
N GLU A 653 -13.70 -19.16 27.78
CA GLU A 653 -15.16 -19.30 27.96
C GLU A 653 -15.66 -20.69 27.53
N GLY A 654 -14.87 -21.41 26.71
CA GLY A 654 -15.14 -22.79 26.29
C GLY A 654 -16.28 -22.95 25.29
N GLU A 655 -16.71 -21.88 24.61
CA GLU A 655 -17.76 -21.92 23.59
C GLU A 655 -17.23 -22.35 22.23
N TRP A 656 -15.98 -22.01 21.92
CA TRP A 656 -15.33 -22.31 20.65
C TRP A 656 -14.57 -23.63 20.71
N SER A 657 -14.67 -24.41 19.63
CA SER A 657 -13.95 -25.67 19.50
C SER A 657 -13.05 -25.66 18.27
N VAL A 658 -11.81 -26.12 18.46
CA VAL A 658 -10.86 -26.33 17.37
C VAL A 658 -11.16 -27.69 16.74
N ALA A 659 -11.61 -27.67 15.49
CA ALA A 659 -11.95 -28.87 14.73
C ALA A 659 -10.70 -29.57 14.15
N ASN A 660 -9.69 -28.79 13.72
CA ASN A 660 -8.45 -29.32 13.18
C ASN A 660 -7.30 -28.31 13.24
N ALA A 661 -6.06 -28.78 13.30
CA ALA A 661 -4.85 -27.96 13.18
C ALA A 661 -3.86 -28.60 12.20
N ILE A 662 -3.30 -27.81 11.28
CA ILE A 662 -2.39 -28.28 10.22
C ILE A 662 -0.98 -27.77 10.54
N PRO A 663 -0.10 -28.60 11.13
CA PRO A 663 1.24 -28.18 11.54
C PRO A 663 2.20 -27.98 10.36
N ILE A 664 3.19 -27.12 10.55
CA ILE A 664 4.35 -26.99 9.67
C ILE A 664 5.34 -28.10 10.01
N LYS A 665 5.62 -28.98 9.04
CA LYS A 665 6.57 -30.09 9.23
C LYS A 665 7.97 -29.66 9.62
N SER A 666 8.47 -28.57 9.03
CA SER A 666 9.82 -28.07 9.27
C SER A 666 9.92 -26.58 8.90
N LEU A 667 10.43 -25.76 9.81
CA LEU A 667 10.60 -24.31 9.70
C LEU A 667 12.07 -23.90 9.95
N PRO A 668 12.88 -23.77 8.88
CA PRO A 668 14.27 -23.33 8.96
C PRO A 668 14.43 -21.84 9.32
N TYR A 669 15.65 -21.47 9.71
CA TYR A 669 16.03 -20.08 9.97
C TYR A 669 15.69 -19.15 8.78
N ASN A 670 15.02 -18.03 9.10
CA ASN A 670 14.67 -16.94 8.20
C ASN A 670 13.73 -17.35 7.03
N GLU A 671 13.09 -18.51 7.10
CA GLU A 671 11.98 -18.90 6.24
C GLU A 671 10.64 -18.58 6.92
N THR A 672 9.63 -18.20 6.13
CA THR A 672 8.26 -18.01 6.61
C THR A 672 7.38 -19.12 6.03
N LYS A 673 6.69 -19.85 6.90
CA LYS A 673 5.70 -20.88 6.52
C LYS A 673 4.43 -20.72 7.33
N SER A 674 3.32 -21.20 6.79
CA SER A 674 2.00 -21.02 7.40
C SER A 674 1.50 -22.32 8.04
N THR A 675 1.01 -22.22 9.28
CA THR A 675 0.20 -23.24 9.95
C THR A 675 -1.26 -22.78 9.97
N TYR A 676 -2.20 -23.71 10.06
CA TYR A 676 -3.63 -23.38 10.02
C TYR A 676 -4.39 -24.01 11.19
N VAL A 677 -5.35 -23.26 11.74
CA VAL A 677 -6.30 -23.75 12.74
C VAL A 677 -7.73 -23.58 12.20
N LEU A 678 -8.50 -24.66 12.18
CA LEU A 678 -9.90 -24.69 11.75
C LEU A 678 -10.80 -24.72 12.99
N MET A 679 -11.72 -23.76 13.06
CA MET A 679 -12.74 -23.66 14.10
C MET A 679 -14.13 -23.67 13.48
N GLU A 680 -15.10 -24.23 14.20
CA GLU A 680 -16.52 -24.20 13.85
C GLU A 680 -17.23 -23.10 14.63
N PHE A 681 -18.19 -22.41 14.00
CA PHE A 681 -19.03 -21.46 14.73
C PHE A 681 -19.88 -22.21 15.78
N PRO A 682 -19.93 -21.76 17.04
CA PRO A 682 -20.69 -22.43 18.10
C PRO A 682 -22.19 -22.51 17.82
N GLU A 683 -22.84 -23.60 18.26
CA GLU A 683 -24.31 -23.74 18.18
C GLU A 683 -25.06 -22.70 19.05
N SER A 684 -24.38 -22.10 20.04
CA SER A 684 -24.90 -20.99 20.85
C SER A 684 -25.20 -19.74 20.02
N GLY A 685 -24.65 -19.64 18.81
CA GLY A 685 -24.76 -18.47 17.95
C GLY A 685 -23.75 -17.38 18.26
N SER A 686 -22.74 -17.67 19.09
CA SER A 686 -21.62 -16.76 19.35
C SER A 686 -20.82 -16.47 18.07
N VAL A 687 -20.39 -15.23 17.94
CA VAL A 687 -19.75 -14.68 16.72
C VAL A 687 -18.45 -13.94 17.02
N THR A 688 -18.12 -13.77 18.30
CA THR A 688 -16.89 -13.13 18.78
C THR A 688 -16.17 -14.09 19.73
N GLY A 689 -14.87 -13.89 19.92
CA GLY A 689 -14.10 -14.66 20.88
C GLY A 689 -12.69 -14.11 21.04
N THR A 690 -12.14 -14.27 22.24
CA THR A 690 -10.74 -13.95 22.55
C THR A 690 -10.02 -15.24 22.91
N PHE A 691 -8.95 -15.54 22.19
CA PHE A 691 -8.25 -16.81 22.31
C PHE A 691 -6.82 -16.57 22.81
N GLY A 692 -6.45 -17.25 23.88
CA GLY A 692 -5.05 -17.39 24.26
C GLY A 692 -4.32 -18.20 23.19
N ALA A 693 -3.22 -17.67 22.65
CA ALA A 693 -2.50 -18.31 21.56
C ALA A 693 -1.11 -18.75 22.04
N THR A 694 -0.78 -20.03 21.84
CA THR A 694 0.54 -20.59 22.19
C THR A 694 1.12 -21.32 20.99
N LEU A 695 2.30 -20.89 20.54
CA LEU A 695 3.08 -21.55 19.50
C LEU A 695 3.78 -22.77 20.12
N LYS A 696 3.50 -23.98 19.63
CA LYS A 696 4.13 -25.24 20.07
C LYS A 696 4.98 -25.82 18.94
N PHE A 697 6.18 -26.31 19.26
CA PHE A 697 7.11 -26.88 18.29
C PHE A 697 8.16 -27.78 18.94
N ASN A 698 8.81 -28.59 18.11
CA ASN A 698 10.00 -29.36 18.48
C ASN A 698 11.25 -28.61 18.01
N VAL A 699 12.20 -28.36 18.91
CA VAL A 699 13.48 -27.72 18.59
C VAL A 699 14.53 -28.76 18.24
N LYS A 700 15.25 -28.52 17.15
CA LYS A 700 16.44 -29.26 16.75
C LYS A 700 17.62 -28.29 16.60
N ASP A 701 18.67 -28.49 17.38
CA ASP A 701 19.87 -27.64 17.34
C ASP A 701 20.65 -27.82 16.03
N VAL A 702 21.03 -26.71 15.39
CA VAL A 702 21.76 -26.69 14.10
C VAL A 702 23.00 -25.80 14.20
N ASP A 703 24.06 -26.17 13.47
CA ASP A 703 25.27 -25.34 13.37
C ASP A 703 24.95 -24.05 12.58
N PRO A 704 25.11 -22.84 13.16
CA PRO A 704 24.75 -21.57 12.53
C PRO A 704 25.50 -21.26 11.22
N ALA A 705 26.64 -21.90 10.96
CA ALA A 705 27.46 -21.67 9.76
C ALA A 705 27.10 -22.61 8.59
N THR A 706 26.58 -23.81 8.88
CA THR A 706 26.28 -24.85 7.88
C THR A 706 24.79 -25.14 7.72
N GLY A 707 23.98 -24.86 8.76
CA GLY A 707 22.57 -25.19 8.83
C GLY A 707 22.29 -26.69 8.99
N GLU A 708 23.30 -27.50 9.28
CA GLU A 708 23.16 -28.94 9.51
C GLU A 708 22.84 -29.24 11.00
N PRO A 709 21.97 -30.22 11.30
CA PRO A 709 21.64 -30.58 12.68
C PRO A 709 22.85 -31.17 13.43
N GLU A 710 23.08 -30.72 14.66
CA GLU A 710 24.17 -31.21 15.52
C GLU A 710 23.89 -32.61 16.05
N SER A 711 22.62 -32.98 16.21
CA SER A 711 22.16 -34.32 16.59
C SER A 711 20.77 -34.62 16.01
N ASP A 712 20.32 -35.87 16.09
CA ASP A 712 18.95 -36.27 15.71
C ASP A 712 17.93 -36.15 16.85
N ASP A 713 18.37 -35.72 18.03
CA ASP A 713 17.50 -35.54 19.19
C ASP A 713 16.74 -34.20 19.07
N THR A 714 15.44 -34.23 19.37
CA THR A 714 14.56 -33.05 19.41
C THR A 714 13.93 -32.92 20.79
N TYR A 715 13.64 -31.69 21.23
CA TYR A 715 12.90 -31.45 22.47
C TYR A 715 11.71 -30.50 22.24
N GLU A 716 10.62 -30.71 22.98
CA GLU A 716 9.42 -29.88 22.91
C GLU A 716 9.66 -28.52 23.59
N ASP A 717 9.22 -27.44 22.94
CA ASP A 717 9.20 -26.10 23.49
C ASP A 717 7.92 -25.35 23.08
N SER A 718 7.61 -24.27 23.79
CA SER A 718 6.41 -23.47 23.54
C SER A 718 6.66 -21.98 23.77
N TYR A 719 6.05 -21.15 22.94
CA TYR A 719 6.14 -19.70 23.00
C TYR A 719 4.75 -19.07 23.08
N VAL A 720 4.50 -18.29 24.12
CA VAL A 720 3.21 -17.61 24.32
C VAL A 720 3.12 -16.41 23.39
N LEU A 721 2.03 -16.31 22.63
CA LEU A 721 1.75 -15.23 21.70
C LEU A 721 0.76 -14.23 22.32
N GLU A 722 0.58 -13.07 21.68
CA GLU A 722 -0.53 -12.18 22.01
C GLU A 722 -1.88 -12.84 21.74
N GLU A 723 -2.90 -12.43 22.50
CA GLU A 723 -4.26 -12.95 22.37
C GLU A 723 -4.83 -12.66 20.98
N LEU A 724 -5.48 -13.67 20.39
CA LEU A 724 -6.16 -13.54 19.11
C LEU A 724 -7.62 -13.16 19.34
N GLU A 725 -8.03 -12.00 18.86
CA GLU A 725 -9.42 -11.56 18.90
C GLU A 725 -10.15 -11.83 17.56
N LEU A 726 -11.30 -12.51 17.63
CA LEU A 726 -12.28 -12.60 16.56
C LEU A 726 -13.40 -11.59 16.82
N SER A 727 -13.46 -10.57 15.97
CA SER A 727 -14.39 -9.46 16.10
C SER A 727 -15.50 -9.52 15.05
N ILE A 728 -16.52 -8.69 15.23
CA ILE A 728 -17.68 -8.62 14.33
C ILE A 728 -17.29 -8.03 12.98
N GLY A 729 -16.34 -7.11 12.96
CA GLY A 729 -15.79 -6.55 11.73
C GLY A 729 -15.16 -7.61 10.82
N ASP A 730 -14.63 -8.70 11.38
CA ASP A 730 -14.09 -9.81 10.58
C ASP A 730 -15.19 -10.58 9.83
N LEU A 731 -16.41 -10.58 10.34
CA LEU A 731 -17.56 -11.29 9.77
C LEU A 731 -18.37 -10.44 8.78
N VAL A 732 -18.01 -9.17 8.62
CA VAL A 732 -18.69 -8.23 7.72
C VAL A 732 -17.75 -7.82 6.60
N ALA A 733 -18.15 -8.12 5.36
CA ALA A 733 -17.49 -7.59 4.18
C ALA A 733 -17.97 -6.15 3.92
N PRO A 734 -17.08 -5.15 3.80
CA PRO A 734 -17.46 -3.76 3.60
C PRO A 734 -18.03 -3.53 2.19
N VAL A 735 -19.22 -2.91 2.06
CA VAL A 735 -19.87 -2.69 0.75
C VAL A 735 -20.52 -1.32 0.69
N ALA A 736 -20.06 -0.43 -0.21
CA ALA A 736 -20.64 0.90 -0.35
C ALA A 736 -21.87 0.90 -1.27
N LYS A 737 -22.99 1.49 -0.81
CA LYS A 737 -24.22 1.69 -1.59
C LYS A 737 -24.25 3.09 -2.22
N GLN A 738 -24.86 3.20 -3.42
CA GLN A 738 -25.00 4.50 -4.12
C GLN A 738 -26.22 5.30 -3.67
N ASN A 739 -27.26 4.62 -3.17
CA ASN A 739 -28.47 5.22 -2.63
C ASN A 739 -28.83 4.53 -1.29
N PHE A 740 -28.18 4.95 -0.22
CA PHE A 740 -28.38 4.38 1.12
C PHE A 740 -29.81 4.56 1.63
N ALA A 741 -30.43 5.73 1.36
CA ALA A 741 -31.77 6.03 1.83
C ALA A 741 -32.81 5.02 1.34
N ALA A 742 -32.73 4.62 0.06
CA ALA A 742 -33.62 3.63 -0.51
C ALA A 742 -33.42 2.23 0.10
N SER A 743 -32.17 1.80 0.27
CA SER A 743 -31.85 0.51 0.91
C SER A 743 -32.28 0.49 2.38
N TRP A 744 -32.12 1.62 3.07
CA TRP A 744 -32.57 1.81 4.45
C TRP A 744 -34.09 1.69 4.58
N GLU A 745 -34.86 2.34 3.69
CA GLU A 745 -36.32 2.23 3.65
C GLU A 745 -36.81 0.84 3.26
N ALA A 746 -36.10 0.14 2.36
CA ALA A 746 -36.40 -1.25 2.01
C ALA A 746 -36.31 -2.19 3.23
N MET A 747 -35.48 -1.86 4.22
CA MET A 747 -35.40 -2.55 5.52
C MET A 747 -36.32 -1.96 6.60
N GLY A 748 -37.30 -1.12 6.23
CA GLY A 748 -38.21 -0.45 7.16
C GLY A 748 -39.14 -1.36 7.98
N GLY A 749 -39.20 -2.66 7.68
CA GLY A 749 -39.97 -3.66 8.44
C GLY A 749 -39.15 -4.49 9.44
N VAL A 750 -37.87 -4.18 9.59
CA VAL A 750 -36.91 -4.91 10.42
C VAL A 750 -36.62 -4.11 11.71
N THR A 751 -36.44 -4.81 12.83
CA THR A 751 -36.04 -4.20 14.12
C THR A 751 -34.79 -3.35 13.91
N THR A 752 -34.79 -2.12 14.45
CA THR A 752 -33.65 -1.21 14.41
C THR A 752 -33.08 -1.12 15.82
N VAL A 753 -31.80 -1.42 15.99
CA VAL A 753 -31.07 -1.18 17.24
C VAL A 753 -30.56 0.25 17.22
N ASP A 754 -30.78 0.97 18.30
CA ASP A 754 -30.45 2.39 18.47
C ASP A 754 -29.68 2.55 19.78
N GLU A 755 -28.39 2.88 19.68
CA GLU A 755 -27.49 2.93 20.82
C GLU A 755 -26.67 4.22 20.80
N THR A 756 -26.33 4.73 21.98
CA THR A 756 -25.57 5.99 22.12
C THR A 756 -24.32 5.80 22.97
N PHE A 757 -23.19 6.26 22.44
CA PHE A 757 -21.85 6.12 22.98
C PHE A 757 -21.19 7.50 23.16
N THR A 758 -20.28 7.60 24.13
CA THR A 758 -19.40 8.77 24.28
C THR A 758 -17.95 8.32 24.13
N LEU A 759 -17.29 8.77 23.07
CA LEU A 759 -15.89 8.47 22.77
C LEU A 759 -15.00 9.55 23.38
N THR A 760 -14.23 9.19 24.40
CA THR A 760 -13.32 10.10 25.13
C THR A 760 -11.90 10.10 24.57
N THR A 761 -11.52 9.06 23.82
CA THR A 761 -10.17 8.85 23.27
C THR A 761 -9.96 9.41 21.86
N VAL A 762 -11.00 9.99 21.25
CA VAL A 762 -10.98 10.43 19.85
C VAL A 762 -11.29 11.92 19.78
N GLY A 763 -10.40 12.71 19.18
CA GLY A 763 -10.50 14.17 19.19
C GLY A 763 -11.20 14.79 17.98
N THR A 764 -11.56 14.01 16.96
CA THR A 764 -12.20 14.51 15.73
C THR A 764 -13.33 13.59 15.25
N LEU A 765 -14.37 14.18 14.63
CA LEU A 765 -15.47 13.42 14.03
C LEU A 765 -14.99 12.43 12.96
N ALA A 766 -14.02 12.82 12.14
CA ALA A 766 -13.51 12.00 11.05
C ALA A 766 -12.77 10.75 11.56
N GLU A 767 -11.98 10.90 12.62
CA GLU A 767 -11.29 9.77 13.25
C GLU A 767 -12.28 8.81 13.93
N ALA A 768 -13.33 9.36 14.58
CA ALA A 768 -14.37 8.55 15.20
C ALA A 768 -15.12 7.70 14.17
N ILE A 769 -15.55 8.32 13.06
CA ILE A 769 -16.20 7.63 11.95
C ILE A 769 -15.31 6.53 11.37
N LYS A 770 -14.01 6.81 11.20
CA LYS A 770 -13.06 5.84 10.67
C LYS A 770 -12.91 4.62 11.59
N LYS A 771 -12.66 4.83 12.89
CA LYS A 771 -12.50 3.76 13.87
C LYS A 771 -13.75 2.88 13.96
N VAL A 772 -14.94 3.50 13.93
CA VAL A 772 -16.22 2.76 14.02
C VAL A 772 -16.49 1.98 12.73
N ALA A 773 -16.18 2.54 11.57
CA ALA A 773 -16.29 1.82 10.30
C ALA A 773 -15.34 0.61 10.24
N GLU A 774 -14.12 0.74 10.77
CA GLU A 774 -13.14 -0.35 10.90
C GLU A 774 -13.63 -1.43 11.88
N LEU A 775 -14.13 -1.04 13.05
CA LEU A 775 -14.68 -1.97 14.06
C LEU A 775 -15.86 -2.80 13.52
N LEU A 776 -16.74 -2.16 12.74
CA LEU A 776 -17.93 -2.81 12.18
C LEU A 776 -17.66 -3.54 10.85
N GLY A 777 -16.47 -3.40 10.27
CA GLY A 777 -16.15 -3.96 8.94
C GLY A 777 -17.01 -3.38 7.81
N MET A 778 -17.51 -2.14 7.93
CA MET A 778 -18.45 -1.55 6.97
C MET A 778 -17.82 -0.42 6.13
N ALA A 779 -18.32 -0.25 4.90
CA ALA A 779 -17.89 0.84 4.03
C ALA A 779 -18.81 2.06 4.15
N PRO A 780 -18.24 3.29 4.14
CA PRO A 780 -19.05 4.51 4.06
C PRO A 780 -19.74 4.63 2.69
N CYS A 781 -21.06 4.85 2.74
CA CYS A 781 -21.90 5.12 1.58
C CYS A 781 -21.86 6.61 1.22
N GLU A 782 -21.98 6.91 -0.07
CA GLU A 782 -22.17 8.28 -0.58
C GLU A 782 -21.08 9.30 -0.14
N ARG A 783 -19.87 8.83 0.20
CA ARG A 783 -18.77 9.64 0.77
C ARG A 783 -19.14 10.35 2.07
N SER A 784 -20.05 9.75 2.83
CA SER A 784 -20.51 10.27 4.12
C SER A 784 -19.42 10.23 5.21
N ASP A 785 -18.26 9.62 4.96
CA ASP A 785 -17.06 9.70 5.79
C ASP A 785 -16.37 11.08 5.76
N ARG A 786 -16.64 11.90 4.73
CA ARG A 786 -16.04 13.23 4.61
C ARG A 786 -16.79 14.26 5.45
N VAL A 787 -16.21 14.61 6.59
CA VAL A 787 -16.69 15.69 7.46
C VAL A 787 -16.24 17.05 6.90
N PRO A 788 -17.16 17.97 6.53
CA PRO A 788 -16.82 19.32 6.12
C PRO A 788 -16.14 20.12 7.24
N GLU A 789 -15.18 20.98 6.88
CA GLU A 789 -14.46 21.83 7.85
C GLU A 789 -15.43 22.71 8.66
N GLY A 790 -15.26 22.73 9.99
CA GLY A 790 -16.02 23.58 10.91
C GLY A 790 -17.37 23.03 11.39
N LYS A 791 -17.75 21.81 11.03
CA LYS A 791 -18.97 21.16 11.58
C LYS A 791 -18.71 20.51 12.94
N THR A 792 -19.64 20.73 13.88
CA THR A 792 -19.65 20.11 15.22
C THR A 792 -20.52 18.86 15.30
N GLN A 793 -21.32 18.58 14.26
CA GLN A 793 -22.17 17.39 14.14
C GLN A 793 -22.15 16.87 12.70
N HIS A 794 -22.26 15.56 12.53
CA HIS A 794 -22.23 14.91 11.23
C HIS A 794 -22.94 13.55 11.25
N THR A 795 -23.54 13.17 10.13
CA THR A 795 -24.19 11.86 9.96
C THR A 795 -23.46 11.05 8.89
N THR A 796 -23.06 9.83 9.23
CA THR A 796 -22.40 8.88 8.35
C THR A 796 -23.33 7.69 8.09
N MET A 797 -23.30 7.18 6.87
CA MET A 797 -24.05 6.01 6.44
C MET A 797 -23.06 4.91 6.10
N LEU A 798 -23.17 3.76 6.76
CA LEU A 798 -22.28 2.62 6.59
C LEU A 798 -23.07 1.43 6.05
N ALA A 799 -22.45 0.64 5.19
CA ALA A 799 -23.05 -0.58 4.67
C ALA A 799 -22.03 -1.72 4.56
N GLY A 800 -22.50 -2.93 4.77
CA GLY A 800 -21.73 -4.15 4.68
C GLY A 800 -22.60 -5.36 4.41
N VAL A 801 -21.96 -6.49 4.18
CA VAL A 801 -22.60 -7.79 4.02
C VAL A 801 -22.04 -8.69 5.11
N PHE A 802 -22.90 -9.21 5.98
CA PHE A 802 -22.54 -10.18 7.00
C PHE A 802 -22.40 -11.58 6.39
N ARG A 803 -21.60 -12.45 7.03
CA ARG A 803 -21.41 -13.86 6.63
C ARG A 803 -22.75 -14.53 6.27
N GLY A 804 -22.78 -15.26 5.15
CA GLY A 804 -24.00 -15.82 4.58
C GLY A 804 -24.75 -14.91 3.60
N GLY A 805 -24.21 -13.72 3.30
CA GLY A 805 -24.72 -12.85 2.24
C GLY A 805 -25.86 -11.92 2.69
N PHE A 806 -25.98 -11.65 4.00
CA PHE A 806 -27.03 -10.80 4.55
C PHE A 806 -26.59 -9.33 4.58
N GLU A 807 -27.42 -8.44 4.03
CA GLU A 807 -27.13 -7.01 4.03
C GLU A 807 -27.29 -6.41 5.43
N VAL A 808 -26.31 -5.60 5.85
CA VAL A 808 -26.30 -4.82 7.08
C VAL A 808 -26.12 -3.36 6.75
N LEU A 809 -26.98 -2.50 7.28
CA LEU A 809 -26.86 -1.05 7.14
C LEU A 809 -26.77 -0.41 8.52
N ALA A 810 -25.91 0.60 8.64
CA ALA A 810 -25.79 1.41 9.84
C ALA A 810 -25.82 2.91 9.53
N ARG A 811 -26.43 3.69 10.41
CA ARG A 811 -26.40 5.16 10.39
C ARG A 811 -25.76 5.65 11.69
N LEU A 812 -24.67 6.39 11.56
CA LEU A 812 -23.95 7.01 12.66
C LEU A 812 -24.28 8.50 12.71
N ASN A 813 -24.74 8.99 13.85
CA ASN A 813 -24.88 10.41 14.15
C ASN A 813 -23.81 10.79 15.17
N VAL A 814 -22.79 11.55 14.78
CA VAL A 814 -21.67 11.94 15.64
C VAL A 814 -21.69 13.44 15.92
N ALA A 815 -21.39 13.83 17.15
CA ALA A 815 -21.32 15.23 17.59
C ALA A 815 -20.17 15.43 18.58
N ILE A 816 -19.42 16.52 18.43
CA ILE A 816 -18.38 16.92 19.40
C ILE A 816 -19.02 17.76 20.50
N ASP A 817 -18.79 17.37 21.76
CA ASP A 817 -19.16 18.18 22.90
C ASP A 817 -18.23 19.42 23.00
N PRO A 818 -18.77 20.64 23.02
CA PRO A 818 -17.97 21.87 23.10
C PRO A 818 -17.25 22.07 24.44
N ALA A 819 -17.63 21.37 25.52
CA ALA A 819 -17.06 21.56 26.85
C ALA A 819 -15.78 20.73 27.07
N ASP A 820 -15.79 19.45 26.71
CA ASP A 820 -14.70 18.50 26.98
C ASP A 820 -14.05 17.92 25.72
N LYS A 821 -14.57 18.27 24.52
CA LYS A 821 -14.16 17.75 23.21
C LYS A 821 -14.37 16.24 23.04
N SER A 822 -15.17 15.60 23.89
CA SER A 822 -15.61 14.21 23.68
C SER A 822 -16.52 14.12 22.44
N VAL A 823 -16.56 12.94 21.81
CA VAL A 823 -17.43 12.69 20.66
C VAL A 823 -18.61 11.83 21.11
N ASN A 824 -19.80 12.42 21.17
CA ASN A 824 -21.05 11.69 21.35
C ASN A 824 -21.48 11.07 20.01
N MET A 825 -21.80 9.79 20.01
CA MET A 825 -22.15 9.02 18.83
C MET A 825 -23.44 8.24 19.09
N ASN A 826 -24.43 8.40 18.22
CA ASN A 826 -25.60 7.55 18.16
C ASN A 826 -25.50 6.65 16.93
N ILE A 827 -25.64 5.34 17.10
CA ILE A 827 -25.57 4.33 16.03
C ILE A 827 -26.92 3.63 15.88
N LEU A 828 -27.42 3.61 14.65
CA LEU A 828 -28.62 2.88 14.27
C LEU A 828 -28.26 1.74 13.32
N VAL A 829 -28.56 0.49 13.65
CA VAL A 829 -28.23 -0.68 12.81
C VAL A 829 -29.49 -1.44 12.40
N ARG A 830 -29.56 -1.88 11.14
CA ARG A 830 -30.60 -2.75 10.57
C ARG A 830 -30.00 -4.00 9.91
N LEU A 831 -30.55 -5.17 10.23
CA LEU A 831 -30.15 -6.48 9.72
C LEU A 831 -31.37 -7.36 9.46
N MET A 832 -31.49 -7.98 8.28
CA MET A 832 -32.65 -8.82 7.90
C MET A 832 -32.91 -10.09 8.75
N LEU A 833 -32.08 -10.43 9.75
CA LEU A 833 -32.17 -11.66 10.55
C LEU A 833 -32.61 -11.38 12.00
N THR A 834 -33.46 -12.25 12.56
CA THR A 834 -33.91 -12.24 13.97
C THR A 834 -32.95 -12.93 14.95
N ILE A 835 -31.75 -13.32 14.52
CA ILE A 835 -30.75 -14.01 15.36
C ILE A 835 -29.83 -12.96 15.99
N SER A 836 -29.81 -12.94 17.33
CA SER A 836 -29.07 -12.07 18.27
C SER A 836 -28.46 -10.79 17.70
N MET A 837 -29.31 -9.76 17.61
CA MET A 837 -28.90 -8.37 17.34
C MET A 837 -28.05 -7.75 18.47
N ILE A 838 -27.93 -8.44 19.61
CA ILE A 838 -27.27 -7.97 20.85
C ILE A 838 -25.75 -8.07 20.74
N CYS A 839 -25.22 -9.05 20.01
CA CYS A 839 -23.77 -9.24 19.88
C CYS A 839 -23.09 -8.07 19.14
N ILE A 840 -23.78 -7.38 18.20
CA ILE A 840 -23.20 -6.35 17.32
C ILE A 840 -22.77 -5.07 18.07
N VAL A 841 -23.29 -4.82 19.27
CA VAL A 841 -23.17 -3.51 19.94
C VAL A 841 -22.66 -3.59 21.39
N GLY A 842 -22.41 -4.78 21.92
CA GLY A 842 -21.97 -4.97 23.31
C GLY A 842 -20.49 -4.66 23.54
N VAL A 843 -20.12 -3.38 23.69
CA VAL A 843 -18.92 -2.99 24.44
C VAL A 843 -19.35 -2.77 25.89
N VAL A 844 -18.88 -3.63 26.80
CA VAL A 844 -19.17 -3.53 28.24
C VAL A 844 -18.53 -2.24 28.79
N ALA A 845 -19.34 -1.35 29.36
CA ALA A 845 -18.87 -0.21 30.12
C ALA A 845 -19.38 -0.34 31.57
N ALA A 846 -18.48 -0.70 32.49
CA ALA A 846 -18.76 -0.72 33.93
C ALA A 846 -18.79 0.73 34.47
N ASN A 847 -19.83 1.10 35.21
CA ASN A 847 -19.90 2.36 35.94
C ASN A 847 -19.58 2.13 37.42
N SER A 848 -18.58 2.82 37.95
CA SER A 848 -18.26 2.79 39.38
C SER A 848 -18.92 3.97 40.09
N GLU A 849 -19.76 3.70 41.10
CA GLU A 849 -20.36 4.72 41.97
C GLU A 849 -19.98 4.47 43.45
N CYS A 850 -19.94 5.54 44.24
CA CYS A 850 -19.62 5.50 45.66
C CYS A 850 -20.79 6.05 46.50
N ILE A 851 -21.04 5.44 47.65
CA ILE A 851 -22.05 5.84 48.63
C ILE A 851 -21.41 6.33 49.93
N TRP A 852 -22.02 7.37 50.50
CA TRP A 852 -21.84 7.79 51.89
C TRP A 852 -23.21 7.88 52.57
N ALA A 853 -23.45 7.00 53.55
CA ALA A 853 -24.68 6.96 54.34
C ALA A 853 -24.43 7.22 55.82
N VAL A 854 -25.36 7.94 56.45
CA VAL A 854 -25.41 8.18 57.89
C VAL A 854 -26.79 7.76 58.41
N GLY A 855 -26.83 7.03 59.52
CA GLY A 855 -28.09 6.52 60.07
C GLY A 855 -28.01 6.20 61.55
N ARG A 856 -29.14 5.77 62.12
CA ARG A 856 -29.24 5.33 63.52
C ARG A 856 -29.91 3.97 63.63
N LEU A 857 -29.31 3.08 64.43
CA LEU A 857 -29.90 1.80 64.84
C LEU A 857 -30.64 1.95 66.18
N ILE A 858 -31.83 1.41 66.28
CA ILE A 858 -32.62 1.38 67.52
C ILE A 858 -32.93 -0.06 67.89
N CYS A 859 -32.72 -0.39 69.17
CA CYS A 859 -33.15 -1.63 69.79
C CYS A 859 -34.10 -1.28 70.95
N ASN A 860 -35.41 -1.47 70.78
CA ASN A 860 -36.38 -1.06 71.81
C ASN A 860 -36.33 -1.95 73.07
N LYS A 861 -35.70 -3.13 73.01
CA LYS A 861 -35.50 -4.03 74.17
C LYS A 861 -34.41 -3.52 75.10
N ASP A 862 -33.21 -3.29 74.55
CA ASP A 862 -32.06 -2.72 75.26
C ASP A 862 -31.15 -2.03 74.24
N GLN A 863 -31.16 -0.70 74.28
CA GLN A 863 -30.42 0.12 73.33
C GLN A 863 -28.90 -0.12 73.40
N LYS A 864 -28.34 -0.58 74.53
CA LYS A 864 -26.89 -0.86 74.62
C LYS A 864 -26.45 -2.02 73.74
N ARG A 865 -27.39 -2.88 73.32
CA ARG A 865 -27.13 -4.03 72.44
C ARG A 865 -26.88 -3.65 70.99
N VAL A 866 -27.00 -2.37 70.62
CA VAL A 866 -26.56 -1.87 69.30
C VAL A 866 -25.03 -1.70 69.22
N LEU A 867 -24.34 -1.65 70.37
CA LEU A 867 -22.88 -1.56 70.39
C LEU A 867 -22.25 -2.79 69.75
N ASN A 868 -21.27 -2.55 68.87
CA ASN A 868 -20.61 -3.56 68.02
C ASN A 868 -21.52 -4.18 66.95
N ALA A 869 -22.70 -3.61 66.67
CA ALA A 869 -23.44 -3.99 65.48
C ALA A 869 -22.63 -3.59 64.23
N VAL A 870 -22.55 -4.50 63.26
CA VAL A 870 -21.82 -4.28 62.01
C VAL A 870 -22.83 -3.87 60.94
N VAL A 871 -22.64 -2.70 60.35
CA VAL A 871 -23.46 -2.21 59.24
C VAL A 871 -22.63 -2.31 57.97
N GLU A 872 -23.09 -3.14 57.03
CA GLU A 872 -22.43 -3.41 55.77
C GLU A 872 -23.27 -2.87 54.62
N VAL A 873 -22.60 -2.32 53.62
CA VAL A 873 -23.21 -1.87 52.37
C VAL A 873 -22.80 -2.86 51.29
N TRP A 874 -23.78 -3.33 50.56
CA TRP A 874 -23.63 -4.31 49.49
C TRP A 874 -24.23 -3.73 48.22
N ASP A 875 -23.59 -3.98 47.09
CA ASP A 875 -24.17 -3.87 45.76
C ASP A 875 -24.98 -5.14 45.47
N LYS A 876 -25.96 -5.04 44.59
CA LYS A 876 -26.83 -6.17 44.27
C LYS A 876 -26.74 -6.48 42.78
N ASP A 877 -26.23 -7.67 42.47
CA ASP A 877 -25.97 -8.09 41.10
C ASP A 877 -27.08 -9.06 40.64
N GLY A 878 -27.71 -8.82 39.48
CA GLY A 878 -28.73 -9.69 38.86
C GLY A 878 -30.22 -9.25 38.91
N PRO A 879 -31.06 -9.74 37.95
CA PRO A 879 -32.43 -9.26 37.76
C PRO A 879 -33.45 -9.77 38.81
N GLN A 880 -34.30 -8.86 39.31
CA GLN A 880 -35.21 -9.03 40.46
C GLN A 880 -36.21 -10.22 40.44
N ASN A 881 -36.33 -11.00 39.36
CA ASN A 881 -37.37 -12.02 39.19
C ASN A 881 -36.87 -13.45 38.89
N ILE A 882 -35.56 -13.73 38.94
CA ILE A 882 -35.03 -15.06 38.58
C ILE A 882 -33.98 -15.55 39.60
N HIS A 883 -34.45 -16.09 40.72
CA HIS A 883 -33.63 -16.65 41.83
C HIS A 883 -32.72 -17.84 41.49
N VAL A 884 -32.68 -18.30 40.23
CA VAL A 884 -31.83 -19.42 39.81
C VAL A 884 -30.43 -18.93 39.40
N ILE A 885 -30.26 -17.62 39.19
CA ILE A 885 -29.03 -17.00 38.69
C ILE A 885 -28.14 -16.47 39.85
N ASP A 886 -28.69 -16.28 41.05
CA ASP A 886 -27.98 -15.82 42.27
C ASP A 886 -26.76 -16.69 42.68
N ALA A 887 -26.58 -17.88 42.08
CA ALA A 887 -25.43 -18.76 42.30
C ALA A 887 -24.26 -18.51 41.32
N ILE A 888 -24.50 -17.76 40.24
CA ILE A 888 -23.57 -17.51 39.15
C ILE A 888 -22.92 -16.13 39.29
N ASP A 889 -23.62 -15.18 39.93
CA ASP A 889 -23.12 -13.83 40.20
C ASP A 889 -23.48 -13.36 41.63
N PRO A 890 -22.56 -13.44 42.61
CA PRO A 890 -22.83 -13.12 44.00
C PRO A 890 -22.65 -11.63 44.32
N ASP A 891 -23.66 -11.00 44.94
CA ASP A 891 -23.63 -9.61 45.43
C ASP A 891 -22.27 -9.15 46.00
N ASP A 892 -21.75 -8.03 45.51
CA ASP A 892 -20.47 -7.48 45.96
C ASP A 892 -20.57 -6.59 47.22
N LYS A 893 -19.60 -6.74 48.14
CA LYS A 893 -19.54 -5.91 49.35
C LYS A 893 -18.83 -4.58 49.11
N ALA A 894 -19.60 -3.50 49.05
CA ALA A 894 -19.09 -2.15 48.80
C ALA A 894 -18.37 -1.50 50.00
N GLY A 895 -18.80 -1.78 51.24
CA GLY A 895 -18.23 -1.14 52.44
C GLY A 895 -18.78 -1.67 53.76
N LEU A 896 -18.14 -1.31 54.89
CA LEU A 896 -18.62 -1.67 56.23
C LEU A 896 -18.24 -0.65 57.29
N THR A 897 -19.04 -0.59 58.35
CA THR A 897 -18.76 0.16 59.58
C THR A 897 -19.26 -0.61 60.80
N VAL A 898 -18.83 -0.20 61.99
CA VAL A 898 -19.25 -0.79 63.26
C VAL A 898 -19.77 0.32 64.17
N VAL A 899 -20.91 0.07 64.82
CA VAL A 899 -21.52 1.03 65.74
C VAL A 899 -20.77 1.04 67.07
N ASP A 900 -20.18 2.19 67.40
CA ASP A 900 -19.32 2.39 68.56
C ASP A 900 -19.96 3.23 69.68
N ALA A 901 -21.15 3.79 69.43
CA ALA A 901 -21.89 4.62 70.37
C ALA A 901 -23.24 4.02 70.79
N GLU A 902 -23.61 4.19 72.08
CA GLU A 902 -24.89 3.69 72.64
C GLU A 902 -26.12 4.38 71.98
N ASP A 903 -25.94 5.53 71.35
CA ASP A 903 -27.02 6.22 70.62
C ASP A 903 -27.34 5.58 69.26
N GLY A 904 -26.57 4.56 68.85
CA GLY A 904 -26.80 3.75 67.66
C GLY A 904 -26.41 4.43 66.35
N MET A 905 -25.75 5.59 66.38
CA MET A 905 -25.35 6.30 65.16
C MET A 905 -24.27 5.54 64.39
N PHE A 906 -24.39 5.49 63.07
CA PHE A 906 -23.39 4.90 62.18
C PHE A 906 -23.13 5.77 60.96
N LYS A 907 -21.91 5.65 60.42
CA LYS A 907 -21.49 6.25 59.15
C LYS A 907 -20.75 5.20 58.36
N VAL A 908 -21.17 4.97 57.12
CA VAL A 908 -20.55 3.99 56.23
C VAL A 908 -20.34 4.60 54.86
N GLU A 909 -19.16 4.33 54.31
CA GLU A 909 -18.78 4.68 52.95
C GLU A 909 -18.30 3.44 52.22
N GLY A 910 -18.55 3.38 50.91
CA GLY A 910 -18.20 2.24 50.07
C GLY A 910 -18.39 2.57 48.60
N CYS A 911 -17.66 1.90 47.72
CA CYS A 911 -17.80 2.03 46.27
C CYS A 911 -17.95 0.65 45.66
N ALA A 912 -18.77 0.54 44.62
CA ALA A 912 -18.92 -0.69 43.83
C ALA A 912 -18.96 -0.35 42.34
N ALA A 913 -18.66 -1.34 41.52
CA ALA A 913 -18.72 -1.26 40.07
C ALA A 913 -19.60 -2.42 39.60
N ASP A 914 -20.68 -2.08 38.93
CA ASP A 914 -21.72 -3.03 38.55
C ASP A 914 -21.42 -3.60 37.15
N ILE A 915 -21.27 -4.93 37.06
CA ILE A 915 -20.93 -5.67 35.83
C ILE A 915 -21.98 -6.75 35.58
N ASP A 916 -23.18 -6.38 35.14
CA ASP A 916 -24.17 -7.39 34.75
C ASP A 916 -23.84 -8.03 33.38
N TRP A 917 -23.84 -9.38 33.35
CA TRP A 917 -23.63 -10.23 32.15
C TRP A 917 -24.80 -10.18 31.15
N LEU A 918 -25.83 -9.37 31.41
CA LEU A 918 -26.97 -9.15 30.50
C LEU A 918 -27.04 -7.67 30.12
N GLY A 919 -26.75 -7.38 28.85
CA GLY A 919 -26.58 -6.03 28.28
C GLY A 919 -27.70 -4.98 28.52
N PRO A 920 -27.50 -3.77 27.99
CA PRO A 920 -27.98 -2.52 28.57
C PRO A 920 -29.46 -2.26 28.27
N ILE A 921 -30.36 -2.65 29.17
CA ILE A 921 -31.77 -2.21 29.10
C ILE A 921 -32.08 -1.16 30.18
N HIS A 922 -31.18 -0.95 31.15
CA HIS A 922 -31.26 0.14 32.13
C HIS A 922 -29.86 0.71 32.38
N LEU A 923 -29.76 1.97 32.83
CA LEU A 923 -28.49 2.51 33.35
C LEU A 923 -28.02 1.56 34.47
N ASN A 924 -26.96 0.78 34.24
CA ASN A 924 -26.38 -0.06 35.31
C ASN A 924 -25.61 0.84 36.26
N ARG A 925 -26.20 1.07 37.43
CA ARG A 925 -25.63 1.81 38.54
C ARG A 925 -25.76 0.89 39.75
N PRO A 926 -24.72 0.80 40.59
CA PRO A 926 -24.77 0.04 41.83
C PRO A 926 -26.07 0.22 42.63
N GLU A 927 -26.80 -0.87 42.88
CA GLU A 927 -28.03 -0.92 43.66
C GLU A 927 -27.72 -1.19 45.14
N PHE A 928 -27.21 -0.18 45.84
CA PHE A 928 -26.76 -0.41 47.22
C PHE A 928 -27.89 -0.73 48.22
N TYR A 929 -27.67 -1.74 49.04
CA TYR A 929 -28.50 -2.10 50.18
C TYR A 929 -27.65 -2.37 51.43
N PHE A 930 -28.30 -2.46 52.60
CA PHE A 930 -27.60 -2.60 53.88
C PHE A 930 -27.87 -3.95 54.53
N LYS A 931 -26.82 -4.64 54.97
CA LYS A 931 -26.88 -5.81 55.86
C LYS A 931 -26.37 -5.43 57.23
N ILE A 932 -27.21 -5.60 58.25
CA ILE A 932 -26.91 -5.19 59.63
C ILE A 932 -26.87 -6.43 60.51
N ARG A 933 -25.69 -6.73 61.06
CA ARG A 933 -25.49 -7.84 61.98
C ARG A 933 -25.49 -7.32 63.42
N HIS A 934 -26.43 -7.80 64.25
CA HIS A 934 -26.69 -7.25 65.58
C HIS A 934 -27.10 -8.31 66.62
N LYS A 935 -27.11 -7.94 67.91
CA LYS A 935 -27.54 -8.79 69.03
C LYS A 935 -28.74 -8.24 69.81
N CYS A 936 -29.58 -7.44 69.15
CA CYS A 936 -30.70 -6.75 69.79
C CYS A 936 -31.72 -7.72 70.43
N ASN A 937 -32.09 -8.82 69.75
CA ASN A 937 -33.15 -9.71 70.21
C ASN A 937 -32.67 -10.86 71.10
N SER A 938 -31.45 -11.34 70.90
CA SER A 938 -30.83 -12.46 71.61
C SER A 938 -29.30 -12.27 71.70
N ASP A 939 -28.60 -13.12 72.45
CA ASP A 939 -27.12 -13.04 72.55
C ASP A 939 -26.41 -13.65 71.32
N GLU A 940 -27.19 -14.26 70.41
CA GLU A 940 -26.75 -14.71 69.09
C GLU A 940 -26.78 -13.54 68.08
N ILE A 941 -25.91 -13.61 67.08
CA ILE A 941 -25.84 -12.57 66.04
C ILE A 941 -26.96 -12.84 65.03
N GLU A 942 -27.86 -11.87 64.90
CA GLU A 942 -28.93 -11.85 63.91
C GLU A 942 -28.59 -10.87 62.79
N GLU A 943 -29.07 -11.14 61.58
CA GLU A 943 -28.88 -10.27 60.42
C GLU A 943 -30.20 -9.68 59.94
N VAL A 944 -30.17 -8.39 59.63
CA VAL A 944 -31.30 -7.66 59.07
C VAL A 944 -30.86 -6.96 57.79
N THR A 945 -31.53 -7.28 56.68
CA THR A 945 -31.36 -6.60 55.39
C THR A 945 -32.36 -5.45 55.26
N VAL A 946 -31.89 -4.30 54.77
CA VAL A 946 -32.68 -3.07 54.59
C VAL A 946 -32.41 -2.47 53.21
N TYR A 947 -33.50 -2.23 52.47
CA TYR A 947 -33.48 -1.61 51.15
C TYR A 947 -34.03 -0.17 51.23
N PRO A 948 -33.26 0.86 50.85
CA PRO A 948 -33.74 2.24 50.83
C PRO A 948 -34.72 2.48 49.65
N PRO A 949 -35.77 3.31 49.83
CA PRO A 949 -36.85 3.43 48.84
C PRO A 949 -36.49 4.18 47.54
N GLN A 950 -35.50 5.10 47.54
CA GLN A 950 -34.94 5.74 46.32
C GLN A 950 -33.53 6.29 46.60
N MET A 951 -32.52 5.84 45.85
CA MET A 951 -31.14 6.31 46.00
C MET A 951 -30.87 7.53 45.11
N LYS A 952 -30.35 8.62 45.68
CA LYS A 952 -29.78 9.72 44.91
C LYS A 952 -28.28 9.76 45.18
N VAL A 953 -27.51 9.07 44.34
CA VAL A 953 -26.05 9.11 44.42
C VAL A 953 -25.57 10.40 43.76
N PHE A 954 -25.36 11.45 44.57
CA PHE A 954 -24.55 12.60 44.18
C PHE A 954 -24.00 13.27 45.45
N ALA A 955 -22.69 13.18 45.67
CA ALA A 955 -22.01 14.15 46.52
C ALA A 955 -22.25 15.55 45.89
N PRO A 956 -22.68 16.56 46.66
CA PRO A 956 -22.21 16.77 48.03
C PRO A 956 -23.23 16.49 49.16
N ASN A 957 -24.37 15.83 48.90
CA ASN A 957 -25.36 15.57 49.96
C ASN A 957 -25.30 14.12 50.45
N THR A 958 -24.98 13.91 51.74
CA THR A 958 -25.00 12.60 52.42
C THR A 958 -26.41 12.01 52.49
N MET A 959 -26.50 10.67 52.45
CA MET A 959 -27.78 10.00 52.68
C MET A 959 -28.09 9.94 54.19
N ASP A 960 -28.84 10.93 54.67
CA ASP A 960 -29.22 11.06 56.09
C ASP A 960 -30.62 10.46 56.38
N TYR A 961 -31.22 9.76 55.41
CA TYR A 961 -32.59 9.22 55.51
C TYR A 961 -32.80 8.37 56.78
N PHE A 962 -31.80 7.54 57.13
CA PHE A 962 -31.85 6.68 58.31
C PHE A 962 -31.54 7.41 59.63
N VAL A 963 -31.27 8.73 59.59
CA VAL A 963 -31.22 9.58 60.79
C VAL A 963 -32.65 10.00 61.16
N GLU A 964 -33.48 10.37 60.18
CA GLU A 964 -34.89 10.73 60.38
C GLU A 964 -35.80 9.49 60.48
N ASN A 965 -35.40 8.37 59.87
CA ASN A 965 -36.12 7.09 59.88
C ASN A 965 -35.18 5.99 60.41
N PRO A 966 -34.96 5.91 61.74
CA PRO A 966 -34.01 4.97 62.33
C PRO A 966 -34.38 3.51 62.05
N ILE A 967 -33.36 2.68 61.87
CA ILE A 967 -33.53 1.25 61.61
C ILE A 967 -33.76 0.55 62.94
N VAL A 968 -34.98 0.05 63.12
CA VAL A 968 -35.39 -0.68 64.33
C VAL A 968 -35.05 -2.17 64.17
N LEU A 969 -34.22 -2.68 65.06
CA LEU A 969 -33.61 -4.02 64.99
C LEU A 969 -34.47 -5.11 65.66
N ASP A 970 -35.37 -4.71 66.56
CA ASP A 970 -36.33 -5.59 67.19
C ASP A 970 -37.51 -5.88 66.25
N ARG A 971 -37.33 -6.85 65.35
CA ARG A 971 -38.42 -7.47 64.60
C ARG A 971 -39.18 -8.46 65.50
N SER A 972 -40.49 -8.61 65.28
CA SER A 972 -41.40 -9.46 66.08
C SER A 972 -41.24 -10.93 65.79
#